data_AF-A0A523DL11-F1
#
_entry.id   AF-A0A523DL11-F1
#
_cell.length_a   1.000
_cell.length_b   1.000
_cell.length_c   1.000
_cell.angle_alpha   90.00
_cell.angle_beta   90.00
_cell.angle_gamma   90.00
#
_symmetry.space_group_name_H-M   'P 1'
#
loop_
_entity.id
_entity.type
_entity.pdbx_description
1 polymer ?
#
loop_
_entity_poly.entity_id
_entity_poly.type
_entity_poly.pdbx_seq_one_letter_code
_entity_poly.pdbx_strand_id
1 'polypeptide(L)'
;MSPNSRSMAGSVQVGAASNRSICMPRPIEDQTLLCAPAFAVHYVAEGVVALDPAGPHWIGTDERGLRLLGRFDGRTPFAQVVRDYATESGLDVARAWLHVETFAHDALRHRFLSTDGAAPAPYLGRSAYLETERLQELWIQVNDFCNLSCGHCLVSSGPERQQGLPTERITDAIDQAIALGVERLFFTGGEPLARPDILDLAERVVTTHHRELVILTNGTLFKGDRLERLSRLVATPPGPSDVEGSTLGPAAAQGSDGAATEGRAGLRIQISLDGPTAEINDPIRGAGTFERIVDGLDLAVEAGLRPTLTSTILRDNLGSLNAIVQLAAAHGVRNVHLLWPHRRGRVLDGALADLPTAEEILAAVRRARVVATELGVSIDNLEEFRLRLDGAPGVKNDLAGAGWSSLCLYTDGCVYPSASMAGVPELRCGDLGEQNLETIWKTSAVCRDLRDATVVRKPLCRSCSLRFLCGGGDVEHGYWPAAAEGQSRRSAFVGHDPYCELYKGLAEDTFADLLREGRATVQPRSGYDRPVVVRAMGEHTLHDEDAIVRTTHSACVLSEEVLDKSRLTVREFYGEAAEQPHAELCCPVQPDAADLEHIPKAVVERFYGCGSPVRAASLVAGESMVDLGSGAGIDCFIAAKQVGSEGRVYGIDMTDQMLSVARECQPQVAEALGYDAVEFRKGYLEEIPLEDATADVVTSNCVINLSPDKPRVFREIWRVLKDYGRLVVADIVSDHEVPPKMRADGRLWGECISGALTEEAFLAGLEKAGFYGVSVLTKSFWREVEGCKFYSVTVRGYKFEKTAGCRFVGQYAVYLGPQKAVVDEEGHLFPRGEAVEVCTDTAAKLSHAPYAGSFAIVDGPTGSGDVTASDDDAGCGCGPECC
;
A
#
# COMPACT_ATOMS: atom_id res chain seq x y z
N MET A 1 -20.76 14.42 -56.60
CA MET A 1 -20.98 15.79 -56.12
C MET A 1 -21.31 15.69 -54.64
N SER A 2 -20.39 16.13 -53.78
CA SER A 2 -20.46 16.01 -52.32
C SER A 2 -21.63 16.78 -51.72
N PRO A 3 -21.99 16.45 -50.47
CA PRO A 3 -21.80 17.45 -49.43
C PRO A 3 -21.09 16.91 -48.18
N ASN A 4 -20.19 17.77 -47.68
CA ASN A 4 -19.54 17.72 -46.37
C ASN A 4 -20.57 17.95 -45.26
N SER A 5 -20.52 17.13 -44.20
CA SER A 5 -20.97 17.51 -42.85
C SER A 5 -19.85 17.17 -41.86
N ARG A 6 -19.15 18.20 -41.40
CA ARG A 6 -18.17 18.14 -40.30
C ARG A 6 -18.88 18.33 -38.96
N SER A 7 -18.59 17.40 -38.06
CA SER A 7 -18.41 17.52 -36.61
C SER A 7 -19.12 18.68 -35.86
N MET A 8 -20.13 18.31 -35.06
CA MET A 8 -20.32 18.90 -33.73
C MET A 8 -20.21 17.76 -32.72
N ALA A 9 -19.00 17.54 -32.20
CA ALA A 9 -18.81 16.84 -30.94
C ALA A 9 -18.67 17.93 -29.87
N GLY A 10 -19.70 18.07 -29.05
CA GLY A 10 -19.66 18.96 -27.89
C GLY A 10 -18.62 18.46 -26.91
N SER A 11 -17.64 19.30 -26.61
CA SER A 11 -16.75 19.15 -25.48
C SER A 11 -17.60 19.13 -24.21
N VAL A 12 -17.72 17.96 -23.59
CA VAL A 12 -18.22 17.84 -22.22
C VAL A 12 -17.15 18.45 -21.33
N GLN A 13 -17.33 19.72 -20.96
CA GLN A 13 -16.60 20.31 -19.84
C GLN A 13 -17.05 19.57 -18.58
N VAL A 14 -16.23 18.60 -18.15
CA VAL A 14 -16.29 18.08 -16.78
C VAL A 14 -15.93 19.25 -15.88
N GLY A 15 -16.90 19.70 -15.09
CA GLY A 15 -16.69 20.79 -14.14
C GLY A 15 -15.55 20.40 -13.19
N ALA A 16 -14.47 21.17 -13.22
CA ALA A 16 -13.45 21.11 -12.18
C ALA A 16 -14.15 21.37 -10.84
N ALA A 17 -14.21 20.34 -10.00
CA ALA A 17 -14.59 20.50 -8.60
C ALA A 17 -13.64 21.53 -8.01
N SER A 18 -14.19 22.67 -7.57
CA SER A 18 -13.40 23.75 -7.02
C SER A 18 -12.67 23.26 -5.77
N ASN A 19 -11.34 23.16 -5.85
CA ASN A 19 -10.43 23.06 -4.70
C ASN A 19 -10.72 24.23 -3.75
N ARG A 20 -11.61 24.02 -2.77
CA ARG A 20 -11.77 24.92 -1.64
C ARG A 20 -10.98 24.33 -0.49
N SER A 21 -9.91 25.04 -0.12
CA SER A 21 -9.13 24.90 1.10
C SER A 21 -10.00 24.45 2.29
N ILE A 22 -9.75 23.22 2.77
CA ILE A 22 -10.32 22.69 4.01
C ILE A 22 -9.23 22.90 5.07
N CYS A 23 -9.45 23.89 5.94
CA CYS A 23 -8.56 24.23 7.05
C CYS A 23 -9.34 23.97 8.35
N MET A 24 -8.89 22.98 9.13
CA MET A 24 -9.55 22.31 10.27
C MET A 24 -10.96 21.76 9.94
N PRO A 25 -11.36 20.59 10.47
CA PRO A 25 -12.76 20.18 10.36
C PRO A 25 -13.60 21.22 11.08
N ARG A 26 -14.33 22.03 10.32
CA ARG A 26 -15.38 22.88 10.89
C ARG A 26 -16.39 21.93 11.53
N PRO A 27 -16.90 22.26 12.73
CA PRO A 27 -18.01 21.52 13.31
C PRO A 27 -19.12 21.33 12.29
N ILE A 28 -19.67 20.13 12.21
CA ILE A 28 -20.72 19.80 11.26
C ILE A 28 -21.99 20.49 11.73
N GLU A 29 -22.47 21.50 11.01
CA GLU A 29 -23.66 22.26 11.41
C GLU A 29 -24.90 21.35 11.54
N ASP A 30 -25.81 21.65 12.47
CA ASP A 30 -27.03 20.87 12.77
C ASP A 30 -27.83 20.44 11.55
N GLN A 31 -27.92 21.31 10.55
CA GLN A 31 -28.72 21.13 9.34
C GLN A 31 -27.94 20.52 8.18
N THR A 32 -26.66 20.19 8.38
CA THR A 32 -25.84 19.53 7.37
C THR A 32 -26.48 18.19 7.00
N LEU A 33 -26.56 17.94 5.70
CA LEU A 33 -27.01 16.67 5.15
C LEU A 33 -25.78 15.92 4.66
N LEU A 34 -25.46 14.82 5.33
CA LEU A 34 -24.42 13.90 4.89
C LEU A 34 -25.07 12.76 4.11
N CYS A 35 -24.40 12.34 3.04
CA CYS A 35 -24.85 11.29 2.15
C CYS A 35 -23.76 10.21 2.04
N ALA A 36 -24.08 9.00 2.48
CA ALA A 36 -23.35 7.80 2.12
C ALA A 36 -23.81 7.33 0.72
N PRO A 37 -22.92 6.76 -0.10
CA PRO A 37 -23.30 6.16 -1.36
C PRO A 37 -24.23 4.96 -1.13
N ALA A 38 -24.88 4.49 -2.18
CA ALA A 38 -25.54 3.19 -2.11
C ALA A 38 -24.47 2.09 -1.95
N PHE A 39 -24.30 1.56 -0.73
CA PHE A 39 -23.26 0.59 -0.42
C PHE A 39 -23.83 -0.83 -0.22
N ALA A 40 -23.00 -1.83 -0.54
CA ALA A 40 -23.18 -3.21 -0.16
C ALA A 40 -22.46 -3.49 1.17
N VAL A 41 -22.99 -4.42 1.96
CA VAL A 41 -22.40 -4.81 3.24
C VAL A 41 -21.76 -6.19 3.10
N HIS A 42 -20.50 -6.30 3.47
CA HIS A 42 -19.76 -7.57 3.54
C HIS A 42 -19.36 -7.83 4.98
N TYR A 43 -19.83 -8.95 5.53
CA TYR A 43 -19.46 -9.40 6.86
C TYR A 43 -18.26 -10.33 6.75
N VAL A 44 -17.17 -9.98 7.45
CA VAL A 44 -15.96 -10.80 7.53
C VAL A 44 -15.67 -11.12 8.99
N ALA A 45 -14.79 -12.10 9.24
CA ALA A 45 -14.49 -12.55 10.60
C ALA A 45 -14.05 -11.42 11.55
N GLU A 46 -13.42 -10.38 10.98
CA GLU A 46 -12.82 -9.25 11.71
C GLU A 46 -13.72 -8.00 11.73
N GLY A 47 -14.94 -8.02 11.19
CA GLY A 47 -15.85 -6.87 11.22
C GLY A 47 -16.69 -6.72 9.96
N VAL A 48 -17.08 -5.48 9.66
CA VAL A 48 -17.98 -5.19 8.54
C VAL A 48 -17.35 -4.21 7.58
N VAL A 49 -17.49 -4.50 6.29
CA VAL A 49 -17.07 -3.62 5.19
C VAL A 49 -18.31 -3.05 4.51
N ALA A 50 -18.39 -1.72 4.44
CA ALA A 50 -19.33 -1.01 3.58
C ALA A 50 -18.62 -0.67 2.27
N LEU A 51 -19.12 -1.20 1.15
CA LEU A 51 -18.53 -1.05 -0.19
C LEU A 51 -19.49 -0.31 -1.12
N ASP A 52 -19.12 0.87 -1.60
CA ASP A 52 -19.75 1.50 -2.76
C ASP A 52 -19.35 0.72 -4.03
N PRO A 53 -20.29 0.01 -4.66
CA PRO A 53 -19.98 -0.78 -5.82
C PRO A 53 -19.89 0.06 -7.10
N ALA A 54 -20.41 1.29 -7.13
CA ALA A 54 -20.37 2.18 -8.29
C ALA A 54 -19.08 3.01 -8.32
N GLY A 55 -18.64 3.53 -7.18
CA GLY A 55 -17.40 4.25 -6.98
C GLY A 55 -16.22 3.40 -6.50
N PRO A 56 -16.13 2.09 -6.85
CA PRO A 56 -15.45 1.02 -6.09
C PRO A 56 -14.58 1.54 -4.95
N HIS A 57 -15.24 1.82 -3.84
CA HIS A 57 -14.64 2.43 -2.67
C HIS A 57 -15.25 1.79 -1.44
N TRP A 58 -14.46 1.47 -0.42
CA TRP A 58 -14.95 0.82 0.79
C TRP A 58 -14.29 1.37 2.05
N ILE A 59 -15.05 1.24 3.15
CA ILE A 59 -14.56 1.45 4.51
C ILE A 59 -14.94 0.27 5.40
N GLY A 60 -14.01 -0.13 6.26
CA GLY A 60 -14.20 -1.11 7.32
C GLY A 60 -14.57 -0.41 8.63
N THR A 61 -15.61 -0.89 9.30
CA THR A 61 -16.10 -0.30 10.56
C THR A 61 -16.71 -1.35 11.50
N ASP A 62 -17.08 -0.92 12.70
CA ASP A 62 -17.86 -1.72 13.63
C ASP A 62 -19.37 -1.62 13.32
N GLU A 63 -20.18 -2.42 14.02
CA GLU A 63 -21.64 -2.44 13.84
C GLU A 63 -22.29 -1.07 14.11
N ARG A 64 -21.72 -0.25 14.99
CA ARG A 64 -22.25 1.09 15.29
C ARG A 64 -21.99 2.04 14.14
N GLY A 65 -20.78 2.04 13.59
CA GLY A 65 -20.41 2.83 12.41
C GLY A 65 -21.24 2.44 11.19
N LEU A 66 -21.49 1.15 10.97
CA LEU A 66 -22.38 0.69 9.90
C LEU A 66 -23.79 1.27 10.03
N ARG A 67 -24.35 1.31 11.25
CA ARG A 67 -25.68 1.91 11.49
C ARG A 67 -25.68 3.42 11.28
N LEU A 68 -24.58 4.11 11.64
CA LEU A 68 -24.42 5.53 11.33
C LEU A 68 -24.39 5.79 9.81
N LEU A 69 -23.63 5.00 9.05
CA LEU A 69 -23.62 5.10 7.59
C LEU A 69 -25.02 4.97 6.98
N GLY A 70 -25.84 4.05 7.51
CA GLY A 70 -27.23 3.88 7.09
C GLY A 70 -28.15 5.08 7.41
N ARG A 71 -27.75 5.99 8.29
CA ARG A 71 -28.51 7.21 8.65
C ARG A 71 -28.09 8.46 7.88
N PHE A 72 -26.89 8.44 7.27
CA PHE A 72 -26.43 9.50 6.39
C PHE A 72 -27.05 9.33 4.98
N ASP A 73 -28.36 9.53 4.87
CA ASP A 73 -29.15 9.29 3.66
C ASP A 73 -29.29 10.52 2.74
N GLY A 74 -28.59 11.62 3.07
CA GLY A 74 -28.71 12.91 2.39
C GLY A 74 -30.04 13.64 2.65
N ARG A 75 -30.86 13.19 3.60
CA ARG A 75 -32.18 13.76 3.92
C ARG A 75 -32.33 14.07 5.41
N THR A 76 -31.70 13.28 6.26
CA THR A 76 -31.77 13.41 7.71
C THR A 76 -30.75 14.47 8.18
N PRO A 77 -31.19 15.55 8.86
CA PRO A 77 -30.27 16.54 9.41
C PRO A 77 -29.30 15.90 10.40
N PHE A 78 -28.05 16.35 10.39
CA PHE A 78 -26.98 15.83 11.26
C PHE A 78 -27.41 15.78 12.74
N ALA A 79 -28.02 16.85 13.26
CA ALA A 79 -28.51 16.88 14.64
C ALA A 79 -29.57 15.82 14.95
N GLN A 80 -30.37 15.40 13.96
CA GLN A 80 -31.31 14.30 14.14
C GLN A 80 -30.60 12.94 14.19
N VAL A 81 -29.61 12.71 13.33
CA VAL A 81 -28.77 11.50 13.38
C VAL A 81 -28.12 11.35 14.76
N VAL A 82 -27.62 12.45 15.33
CA VAL A 82 -27.05 12.50 16.68
C VAL A 82 -28.08 12.13 17.74
N ARG A 83 -29.29 12.71 17.72
CA ARG A 83 -30.36 12.39 18.68
C ARG A 83 -30.77 10.92 18.61
N ASP A 84 -30.87 10.37 17.41
CA ASP A 84 -31.22 8.97 17.21
C ASP A 84 -30.10 8.06 17.73
N TYR A 85 -28.83 8.44 17.54
CA TYR A 85 -27.68 7.68 18.03
C TYR A 85 -27.56 7.74 19.56
N ALA A 86 -27.81 8.91 20.16
CA ALA A 86 -27.87 9.11 21.60
C ALA A 86 -28.91 8.18 22.25
N THR A 87 -30.11 8.15 21.69
CA THR A 87 -31.23 7.33 22.18
C THR A 87 -30.90 5.84 22.10
N GLU A 88 -30.33 5.38 20.97
CA GLU A 88 -30.00 3.97 20.78
C GLU A 88 -28.84 3.51 21.67
N SER A 89 -27.84 4.37 21.85
CA SER A 89 -26.62 4.05 22.59
C SER A 89 -26.72 4.33 24.10
N GLY A 90 -27.82 4.94 24.54
CA GLY A 90 -28.00 5.36 25.94
C GLY A 90 -27.02 6.46 26.37
N LEU A 91 -26.55 7.28 25.43
CA LEU A 91 -25.61 8.37 25.66
C LEU A 91 -26.35 9.71 25.78
N ASP A 92 -25.73 10.68 26.47
CA ASP A 92 -26.18 12.06 26.38
C ASP A 92 -25.91 12.64 24.97
N VAL A 93 -26.60 13.73 24.64
CA VAL A 93 -26.55 14.32 23.29
C VAL A 93 -25.18 14.90 22.95
N ALA A 94 -24.43 15.43 23.92
CA ALA A 94 -23.12 16.02 23.66
C ALA A 94 -22.09 14.94 23.32
N ARG A 95 -22.06 13.84 24.09
CA ARG A 95 -21.20 12.69 23.80
C ARG A 95 -21.59 11.98 22.50
N ALA A 96 -22.89 11.84 22.25
CA ALA A 96 -23.39 11.31 20.99
C ALA A 96 -22.98 12.19 19.81
N TRP A 97 -22.97 13.52 19.99
CA TRP A 97 -22.54 14.46 18.95
C TRP A 97 -21.11 14.16 18.51
N LEU A 98 -20.18 14.07 19.46
CA LEU A 98 -18.80 13.78 19.11
C LEU A 98 -18.66 12.42 18.44
N HIS A 99 -19.26 11.36 18.99
CA HIS A 99 -19.17 10.02 18.38
C HIS A 99 -19.57 10.03 16.90
N VAL A 100 -20.66 10.72 16.57
CA VAL A 100 -21.18 10.82 15.21
C VAL A 100 -20.32 11.77 14.36
N GLU A 101 -19.87 12.89 14.91
CA GLU A 101 -19.06 13.90 14.22
C GLU A 101 -17.66 13.37 13.88
N THR A 102 -16.98 12.72 14.81
CA THR A 102 -15.68 12.09 14.55
C THR A 102 -15.80 11.01 13.49
N PHE A 103 -16.80 10.13 13.61
CA PHE A 103 -17.03 9.10 12.60
C PHE A 103 -17.36 9.68 11.22
N ALA A 104 -18.19 10.74 11.19
CA ALA A 104 -18.53 11.43 9.95
C ALA A 104 -17.32 12.11 9.31
N HIS A 105 -16.46 12.76 10.09
CA HIS A 105 -15.22 13.35 9.60
C HIS A 105 -14.26 12.30 9.05
N ASP A 106 -14.07 11.17 9.74
CA ASP A 106 -13.24 10.07 9.24
C ASP A 106 -13.79 9.57 7.90
N ALA A 107 -15.09 9.34 7.79
CA ALA A 107 -15.72 8.87 6.55
C ALA A 107 -15.73 9.93 5.42
N LEU A 108 -15.80 11.22 5.75
CA LEU A 108 -15.64 12.34 4.82
C LEU A 108 -14.19 12.43 4.30
N ARG A 109 -13.20 12.30 5.19
CA ARG A 109 -11.76 12.31 4.85
C ARG A 109 -11.45 11.19 3.87
N HIS A 110 -12.00 10.01 4.09
CA HIS A 110 -11.84 8.89 3.17
C HIS A 110 -12.69 9.01 1.90
N ARG A 111 -13.51 10.07 1.73
CA ARG A 111 -14.43 10.27 0.58
C ARG A 111 -15.55 9.22 0.48
N PHE A 112 -15.93 8.61 1.60
CA PHE A 112 -17.05 7.67 1.66
C PHE A 112 -18.37 8.39 2.00
N LEU A 113 -18.31 9.52 2.71
CA LEU A 113 -19.45 10.44 2.85
C LEU A 113 -19.27 11.66 1.96
N SER A 114 -20.37 12.29 1.56
CA SER A 114 -20.38 13.59 0.90
C SER A 114 -21.44 14.53 1.47
N THR A 115 -21.30 15.83 1.21
CA THR A 115 -22.28 16.88 1.61
C THR A 115 -23.21 17.29 0.48
N ASP A 116 -22.90 16.93 -0.76
CA ASP A 116 -23.64 17.30 -1.97
C ASP A 116 -24.64 16.22 -2.42
N GLY A 117 -24.49 14.99 -1.93
CA GLY A 117 -25.31 13.84 -2.30
C GLY A 117 -25.31 13.51 -3.80
N ALA A 118 -24.29 13.96 -4.54
CA ALA A 118 -24.23 13.76 -5.98
C ALA A 118 -23.99 12.28 -6.29
N ALA A 119 -24.93 11.65 -7.01
CA ALA A 119 -24.71 10.30 -7.52
C ALA A 119 -23.56 10.31 -8.55
N PRO A 120 -22.65 9.32 -8.52
CA PRO A 120 -21.58 9.25 -9.48
C PRO A 120 -22.14 9.14 -10.91
N ALA A 121 -21.46 9.77 -11.86
CA ALA A 121 -21.82 9.68 -13.26
C ALA A 121 -21.87 8.20 -13.71
N PRO A 122 -22.82 7.83 -14.59
CA PRO A 122 -22.93 6.45 -15.05
C PRO A 122 -21.65 6.03 -15.77
N TYR A 123 -21.12 4.86 -15.40
CA TYR A 123 -19.95 4.31 -16.06
C TYR A 123 -20.29 3.85 -17.48
N LEU A 124 -19.64 4.47 -18.48
CA LEU A 124 -19.92 4.21 -19.89
C LEU A 124 -19.20 2.97 -20.46
N GLY A 125 -18.33 2.32 -19.66
CA GLY A 125 -17.46 1.23 -20.07
C GLY A 125 -16.03 1.70 -20.33
N ARG A 126 -15.05 0.79 -20.21
CA ARG A 126 -13.61 1.10 -20.30
C ARG A 126 -13.19 1.87 -21.56
N SER A 127 -13.87 1.66 -22.69
CA SER A 127 -13.57 2.34 -23.96
C SER A 127 -13.77 3.86 -23.94
N ALA A 128 -14.51 4.39 -22.96
CA ALA A 128 -14.71 5.82 -22.81
C ALA A 128 -13.59 6.51 -22.00
N TYR A 129 -12.71 5.73 -21.36
CA TYR A 129 -11.70 6.23 -20.42
C TYR A 129 -10.28 5.78 -20.75
N LEU A 130 -10.12 4.68 -21.49
CA LEU A 130 -8.82 4.16 -21.87
C LEU A 130 -8.45 4.61 -23.28
N GLU A 131 -7.18 4.95 -23.47
CA GLU A 131 -6.60 5.33 -24.75
C GLU A 131 -5.90 4.14 -25.42
N THR A 132 -5.77 4.18 -26.74
CA THR A 132 -5.13 3.12 -27.53
C THR A 132 -3.95 3.63 -28.34
N GLU A 133 -3.33 4.75 -27.92
CA GLU A 133 -2.22 5.36 -28.66
C GLU A 133 -0.94 4.52 -28.60
N ARG A 134 -0.69 3.89 -27.43
CA ARG A 134 0.47 3.05 -27.16
C ARG A 134 0.08 1.61 -26.82
N LEU A 135 0.98 0.67 -27.11
CA LEU A 135 0.91 -0.73 -26.65
C LEU A 135 1.88 -0.87 -25.46
N GLN A 136 1.46 -1.45 -24.33
CA GLN A 136 2.31 -1.53 -23.12
C GLN A 136 3.10 -2.83 -23.04
N GLU A 137 2.48 -3.95 -23.44
CA GLU A 137 3.05 -5.28 -23.33
C GLU A 137 2.96 -6.05 -24.66
N LEU A 138 4.02 -6.78 -25.01
CA LEU A 138 3.99 -7.75 -26.11
C LEU A 138 4.48 -9.12 -25.67
N TRP A 139 3.60 -10.11 -25.82
CA TRP A 139 3.92 -11.52 -25.65
C TRP A 139 4.42 -12.11 -26.96
N ILE A 140 5.51 -12.86 -26.92
CA ILE A 140 6.09 -13.48 -28.10
C ILE A 140 6.29 -14.97 -27.82
N GLN A 141 5.53 -15.79 -28.54
CA GLN A 141 5.75 -17.23 -28.60
C GLN A 141 6.93 -17.50 -29.52
N VAL A 142 8.12 -17.69 -28.94
CA VAL A 142 9.37 -17.74 -29.71
C VAL A 142 9.56 -19.07 -30.46
N ASN A 143 8.88 -20.14 -30.03
CA ASN A 143 8.86 -21.45 -30.67
C ASN A 143 7.65 -22.29 -30.22
N ASP A 144 7.29 -23.32 -31.00
CA ASP A 144 6.39 -24.39 -30.56
C ASP A 144 7.16 -25.65 -30.14
N PHE A 145 8.44 -25.73 -30.52
CA PHE A 145 9.36 -26.74 -30.03
C PHE A 145 9.53 -26.62 -28.52
N CYS A 146 9.28 -27.72 -27.81
CA CYS A 146 9.61 -27.86 -26.40
C CYS A 146 10.35 -29.18 -26.22
N ASN A 147 11.33 -29.21 -25.32
CA ASN A 147 11.99 -30.46 -24.94
C ASN A 147 11.13 -31.34 -24.02
N LEU A 148 9.93 -30.90 -23.64
CA LEU A 148 8.93 -31.61 -22.85
C LEU A 148 7.59 -31.71 -23.59
N SER A 149 6.71 -32.61 -23.12
CA SER A 149 5.35 -32.81 -23.64
C SER A 149 4.32 -32.78 -22.51
N CYS A 150 4.29 -31.71 -21.71
CA CYS A 150 3.42 -31.61 -20.53
C CYS A 150 1.95 -31.89 -20.86
N GLY A 151 1.26 -32.66 -20.01
CA GLY A 151 -0.12 -33.11 -20.22
C GLY A 151 -1.15 -31.98 -20.22
N HIS A 152 -0.87 -30.86 -19.56
CA HIS A 152 -1.77 -29.69 -19.52
C HIS A 152 -1.47 -28.59 -20.54
N CYS A 153 -0.43 -28.77 -21.38
CA CYS A 153 0.10 -27.66 -22.19
C CYS A 153 -0.97 -26.98 -23.05
N LEU A 154 -1.14 -25.68 -22.81
CA LEU A 154 -2.13 -24.80 -23.40
C LEU A 154 -2.07 -24.76 -24.94
N VAL A 155 -0.87 -24.58 -25.47
CA VAL A 155 -0.59 -24.47 -26.92
C VAL A 155 -0.15 -25.79 -27.55
N SER A 156 -0.11 -26.88 -26.76
CA SER A 156 0.26 -28.22 -27.21
C SER A 156 1.65 -28.30 -27.87
N SER A 157 2.62 -27.53 -27.34
CA SER A 157 4.04 -27.57 -27.69
C SER A 157 4.69 -28.93 -27.38
N GLY A 158 5.77 -29.28 -28.07
CA GLY A 158 6.47 -30.54 -27.84
C GLY A 158 7.66 -30.79 -28.77
N PRO A 159 8.39 -31.91 -28.60
CA PRO A 159 9.62 -32.17 -29.35
C PRO A 159 9.42 -32.33 -30.86
N GLU A 160 8.20 -32.71 -31.27
CA GLU A 160 7.84 -32.91 -32.68
C GLU A 160 7.39 -31.63 -33.39
N ARG A 161 7.28 -30.52 -32.66
CA ARG A 161 6.83 -29.23 -33.23
C ARG A 161 7.99 -28.49 -33.89
N GLN A 162 7.66 -27.63 -34.85
CA GLN A 162 8.65 -26.85 -35.59
C GLN A 162 9.28 -25.77 -34.71
N GLN A 163 10.50 -25.37 -35.08
CA GLN A 163 11.08 -24.11 -34.60
C GLN A 163 10.21 -22.95 -35.09
N GLY A 164 10.04 -21.93 -34.24
CA GLY A 164 9.15 -20.81 -34.49
C GLY A 164 9.62 -19.88 -35.61
N LEU A 165 9.16 -18.63 -35.55
CA LEU A 165 9.50 -17.61 -36.55
C LEU A 165 11.03 -17.43 -36.72
N PRO A 166 11.49 -17.08 -37.94
CA PRO A 166 12.89 -16.66 -38.15
C PRO A 166 13.28 -15.50 -37.22
N THR A 167 14.55 -15.46 -36.81
CA THR A 167 15.10 -14.42 -35.91
C THR A 167 14.75 -13.00 -36.37
N GLU A 168 14.93 -12.72 -37.66
CA GLU A 168 14.65 -11.42 -38.26
C GLU A 168 13.19 -10.96 -38.04
N ARG A 169 12.24 -11.89 -38.07
CA ARG A 169 10.81 -11.58 -37.90
C ARG A 169 10.47 -11.26 -36.44
N ILE A 170 11.13 -11.93 -35.48
CA ILE A 170 10.97 -11.64 -34.06
C ILE A 170 11.63 -10.30 -33.72
N THR A 171 12.83 -10.06 -34.25
CA THR A 171 13.55 -8.78 -34.07
C THR A 171 12.73 -7.61 -34.61
N ASP A 172 12.18 -7.72 -35.82
CA ASP A 172 11.31 -6.70 -36.41
C ASP A 172 10.06 -6.46 -35.55
N ALA A 173 9.42 -7.52 -35.04
CA ALA A 173 8.29 -7.38 -34.15
C ALA A 173 8.65 -6.66 -32.83
N ILE A 174 9.80 -6.97 -32.22
CA ILE A 174 10.31 -6.30 -31.01
C ILE A 174 10.52 -4.80 -31.29
N ASP A 175 11.16 -4.45 -32.40
CA ASP A 175 11.45 -3.06 -32.74
C ASP A 175 10.15 -2.28 -33.02
N GLN A 176 9.20 -2.88 -33.74
CA GLN A 176 7.87 -2.28 -33.95
C GLN A 176 7.09 -2.10 -32.65
N ALA A 177 7.19 -3.07 -31.74
CA ALA A 177 6.52 -3.03 -30.43
C ALA A 177 7.06 -1.87 -29.57
N ILE A 178 8.37 -1.72 -29.53
CA ILE A 178 9.04 -0.66 -28.75
C ILE A 178 8.75 0.71 -29.36
N ALA A 179 8.74 0.83 -30.70
CA ALA A 179 8.31 2.04 -31.38
C ALA A 179 6.85 2.42 -31.08
N LEU A 180 5.99 1.43 -30.79
CA LEU A 180 4.60 1.62 -30.38
C LEU A 180 4.44 1.88 -28.86
N GLY A 181 5.55 1.92 -28.11
CA GLY A 181 5.56 2.28 -26.69
C GLY A 181 5.60 1.10 -25.71
N VAL A 182 5.95 -0.11 -26.16
CA VAL A 182 6.02 -1.30 -25.29
C VAL A 182 7.14 -1.13 -24.26
N GLU A 183 6.76 -1.30 -22.99
CA GLU A 183 7.65 -1.20 -21.84
C GLU A 183 8.10 -2.59 -21.36
N ARG A 184 7.29 -3.62 -21.60
CA ARG A 184 7.52 -5.00 -21.15
C ARG A 184 7.29 -6.03 -22.25
N LEU A 185 8.24 -6.95 -22.41
CA LEU A 185 8.13 -8.08 -23.33
C LEU A 185 8.14 -9.42 -22.58
N PHE A 186 7.41 -10.39 -23.12
CA PHE A 186 7.36 -11.76 -22.59
C PHE A 186 7.83 -12.74 -23.65
N PHE A 187 8.86 -13.54 -23.33
CA PHE A 187 9.24 -14.69 -24.14
C PHE A 187 8.62 -15.95 -23.56
N THR A 188 7.74 -16.57 -24.35
CA THR A 188 7.00 -17.79 -24.03
C THR A 188 7.07 -18.77 -25.21
N GLY A 189 6.29 -19.84 -25.18
CA GLY A 189 6.10 -20.78 -26.28
C GLY A 189 6.21 -22.23 -25.83
N GLY A 190 7.00 -23.02 -26.56
CA GLY A 190 7.42 -24.33 -26.11
C GLY A 190 8.45 -24.23 -24.99
N GLU A 191 9.74 -24.22 -25.35
CA GLU A 191 10.82 -23.92 -24.40
C GLU A 191 11.68 -22.78 -24.98
N PRO A 192 11.55 -21.54 -24.49
CA PRO A 192 12.31 -20.41 -25.01
C PRO A 192 13.83 -20.66 -25.00
N LEU A 193 14.38 -21.26 -23.94
CA LEU A 193 15.83 -21.49 -23.84
C LEU A 193 16.34 -22.57 -24.80
N ALA A 194 15.46 -23.34 -25.43
CA ALA A 194 15.82 -24.28 -26.48
C ALA A 194 16.05 -23.61 -27.84
N ARG A 195 15.61 -22.35 -28.01
CA ARG A 195 15.83 -21.57 -29.22
C ARG A 195 17.30 -21.11 -29.31
N PRO A 196 18.01 -21.30 -30.44
CA PRO A 196 19.44 -20.99 -30.54
C PRO A 196 19.83 -19.52 -30.29
N ASP A 197 19.01 -18.58 -30.76
CA ASP A 197 19.24 -17.12 -30.78
C ASP A 197 18.51 -16.38 -29.64
N ILE A 198 17.95 -17.10 -28.66
CA ILE A 198 17.13 -16.49 -27.60
C ILE A 198 17.89 -15.48 -26.73
N LEU A 199 19.17 -15.72 -26.48
CA LEU A 199 20.01 -14.85 -25.65
C LEU A 199 20.31 -13.54 -26.38
N ASP A 200 20.50 -13.58 -27.70
CA ASP A 200 20.72 -12.39 -28.52
C ASP A 200 19.45 -11.51 -28.56
N LEU A 201 18.27 -12.15 -28.64
CA LEU A 201 16.99 -11.46 -28.51
C LEU A 201 16.80 -10.85 -27.12
N ALA A 202 17.21 -11.56 -26.06
CA ALA A 202 17.10 -11.08 -24.69
C ALA A 202 18.00 -9.86 -24.43
N GLU A 203 19.26 -9.91 -24.88
CA GLU A 203 20.20 -8.78 -24.82
C GLU A 203 19.70 -7.58 -25.62
N ARG A 204 19.05 -7.80 -26.76
CA ARG A 204 18.42 -6.71 -27.52
C ARG A 204 17.36 -6.00 -26.68
N VAL A 205 16.45 -6.75 -26.05
CA VAL A 205 15.37 -6.16 -25.25
C VAL A 205 15.92 -5.40 -24.03
N VAL A 206 16.79 -6.04 -23.25
CA VAL A 206 17.25 -5.51 -21.96
C VAL A 206 18.38 -4.50 -22.12
N THR A 207 19.42 -4.83 -22.90
CA THR A 207 20.63 -4.01 -23.00
C THR A 207 20.54 -2.96 -24.10
N THR A 208 19.95 -3.28 -25.25
CA THR A 208 19.87 -2.32 -26.37
C THR A 208 18.68 -1.37 -26.21
N HIS A 209 17.52 -1.90 -25.83
CA HIS A 209 16.27 -1.13 -25.76
C HIS A 209 15.87 -0.70 -24.35
N HIS A 210 16.59 -1.17 -23.32
CA HIS A 210 16.34 -0.83 -21.92
C HIS A 210 14.89 -1.11 -21.46
N ARG A 211 14.34 -2.25 -21.90
CA ARG A 211 12.97 -2.69 -21.55
C ARG A 211 13.00 -3.87 -20.59
N GLU A 212 11.87 -4.09 -19.93
CA GLU A 212 11.66 -5.24 -19.05
C GLU A 212 11.41 -6.49 -19.90
N LEU A 213 12.11 -7.58 -19.59
CA LEU A 213 11.91 -8.88 -20.23
C LEU A 213 11.55 -9.94 -19.20
N VAL A 214 10.49 -10.69 -19.46
CA VAL A 214 10.11 -11.88 -18.70
C VAL A 214 10.28 -13.13 -19.57
N ILE A 215 11.05 -14.11 -19.10
CA ILE A 215 11.21 -15.40 -19.79
C ILE A 215 10.49 -16.49 -19.00
N LEU A 216 9.53 -17.16 -19.65
CA LEU A 216 8.78 -18.29 -19.10
C LEU A 216 9.43 -19.59 -19.58
N THR A 217 10.09 -20.33 -18.68
CA THR A 217 10.84 -21.54 -19.01
C THR A 217 10.40 -22.72 -18.15
N ASN A 218 10.60 -23.93 -18.66
CA ASN A 218 10.50 -25.14 -17.87
C ASN A 218 11.73 -25.36 -16.96
N GLY A 219 12.76 -24.51 -17.01
CA GLY A 219 13.90 -24.54 -16.09
C GLY A 219 14.95 -25.62 -16.38
N THR A 220 14.74 -26.53 -17.33
CA THR A 220 15.64 -27.69 -17.53
C THR A 220 16.93 -27.38 -18.31
N LEU A 221 17.14 -26.12 -18.73
CA LEU A 221 18.22 -25.72 -19.65
C LEU A 221 19.16 -24.63 -19.08
N PHE A 222 19.11 -24.34 -17.77
CA PHE A 222 20.01 -23.39 -17.11
C PHE A 222 21.44 -23.94 -16.94
N LYS A 223 22.23 -24.03 -18.03
CA LYS A 223 23.62 -24.52 -17.97
C LYS A 223 24.54 -23.76 -18.94
N GLY A 224 25.81 -23.64 -18.56
CA GLY A 224 26.88 -23.07 -19.40
C GLY A 224 26.59 -21.63 -19.83
N ASP A 225 26.84 -21.33 -21.10
CA ASP A 225 26.70 -20.00 -21.71
C ASP A 225 25.33 -19.34 -21.46
N ARG A 226 24.25 -20.13 -21.40
CA ARG A 226 22.90 -19.60 -21.10
C ARG A 226 22.83 -18.94 -19.73
N LEU A 227 23.34 -19.62 -18.70
CA LEU A 227 23.26 -19.12 -17.33
C LEU A 227 24.16 -17.88 -17.16
N GLU A 228 25.35 -17.92 -17.76
CA GLU A 228 26.32 -16.81 -17.69
C GLU A 228 25.81 -15.55 -18.40
N ARG A 229 25.18 -15.67 -19.58
CA ARG A 229 24.65 -14.51 -20.29
C ARG A 229 23.40 -13.95 -19.62
N LEU A 230 22.49 -14.80 -19.13
CA LEU A 230 21.29 -14.35 -18.42
C LEU A 230 21.61 -13.64 -17.10
N SER A 231 22.61 -14.10 -16.34
CA SER A 231 22.98 -13.43 -15.07
C SER A 231 23.54 -12.02 -15.28
N ARG A 232 24.26 -11.78 -16.39
CA ARG A 232 24.74 -10.43 -16.76
C ARG A 232 23.60 -9.44 -17.03
N LEU A 233 22.47 -9.92 -17.55
CA LEU A 233 21.29 -9.07 -17.82
C LEU A 233 20.59 -8.58 -16.55
N VAL A 234 20.80 -9.25 -15.41
CA VAL A 234 20.27 -8.83 -14.11
C VAL A 234 21.16 -7.78 -13.44
N ALA A 235 22.46 -7.77 -13.76
CA ALA A 235 23.48 -6.97 -13.06
C ALA A 235 23.72 -5.55 -13.61
N THR A 236 22.91 -5.07 -14.57
CA THR A 236 23.16 -3.76 -15.21
C THR A 236 22.36 -2.65 -14.51
N PRO A 237 22.98 -1.70 -13.79
CA PRO A 237 22.28 -0.51 -13.30
C PRO A 237 21.94 0.40 -14.49
N PRO A 238 20.89 1.25 -14.41
CA PRO A 238 20.70 2.30 -15.40
C PRO A 238 21.95 3.19 -15.41
N GLY A 239 22.61 3.28 -16.56
CA GLY A 239 23.82 4.09 -16.71
C GLY A 239 23.52 5.58 -16.58
N PRO A 240 24.49 6.40 -16.12
CA PRO A 240 24.35 7.85 -16.16
C PRO A 240 24.26 8.29 -17.63
N SER A 241 23.27 9.12 -17.94
CA SER A 241 23.13 9.72 -19.27
C SER A 241 24.32 10.64 -19.55
N ASP A 242 25.12 10.27 -20.53
CA ASP A 242 26.21 11.11 -21.05
C ASP A 242 25.64 12.37 -21.71
N VAL A 243 25.71 13.50 -21.01
CA VAL A 243 25.61 14.83 -21.64
C VAL A 243 26.87 15.62 -21.34
N GLU A 244 27.92 15.37 -22.12
CA GLU A 244 29.04 16.29 -22.23
C GLU A 244 28.64 17.49 -23.11
N GLY A 245 28.59 18.67 -22.49
CA GLY A 245 29.07 19.94 -23.06
C GLY A 245 28.21 20.66 -24.10
N SER A 246 27.43 21.66 -23.66
CA SER A 246 27.48 22.98 -24.29
C SER A 246 26.95 24.10 -23.36
N THR A 247 27.77 25.13 -23.20
CA THR A 247 27.44 26.43 -22.59
C THR A 247 26.46 27.21 -23.47
N LEU A 248 25.37 27.78 -22.92
CA LEU A 248 24.82 29.13 -23.22
C LEU A 248 23.54 29.42 -22.38
N GLY A 249 23.36 30.71 -22.02
CA GLY A 249 22.42 31.23 -21.01
C GLY A 249 20.93 31.37 -21.40
N PRO A 250 20.13 32.08 -20.57
CA PRO A 250 18.71 31.79 -20.38
C PRO A 250 17.77 32.59 -21.30
N ALA A 251 16.83 31.92 -21.98
CA ALA A 251 15.58 32.54 -22.47
C ALA A 251 14.51 31.52 -22.89
N ALA A 252 13.27 31.83 -22.44
CA ALA A 252 11.98 31.51 -23.05
C ALA A 252 11.44 30.07 -22.98
N ALA A 253 10.56 29.86 -21.99
CA ALA A 253 9.62 28.75 -21.91
C ALA A 253 8.49 28.88 -22.95
N GLN A 254 8.32 27.84 -23.78
CA GLN A 254 7.07 27.50 -24.48
C GLN A 254 7.13 26.05 -25.00
N GLY A 255 6.22 25.21 -24.51
CA GLY A 255 5.66 24.03 -25.22
C GLY A 255 6.46 22.72 -25.20
N SER A 256 5.69 21.62 -24.97
CA SER A 256 5.97 20.20 -25.26
C SER A 256 7.18 19.53 -24.60
N ASP A 257 6.94 18.56 -23.72
CA ASP A 257 6.89 17.13 -24.09
C ASP A 257 6.68 16.27 -22.84
N GLY A 258 6.00 15.14 -23.04
CA GLY A 258 5.70 14.16 -22.00
C GLY A 258 6.97 13.66 -21.35
N ALA A 259 7.09 13.86 -20.04
CA ALA A 259 8.09 13.22 -19.22
C ALA A 259 7.85 11.71 -19.25
N ALA A 260 8.62 11.02 -20.08
CA ALA A 260 8.77 9.58 -20.02
C ALA A 260 9.33 9.24 -18.63
N THR A 261 8.56 8.50 -17.85
CA THR A 261 8.96 7.94 -16.57
C THR A 261 10.18 7.04 -16.77
N GLU A 262 11.35 7.51 -16.34
CA GLU A 262 12.58 6.72 -16.28
C GLU A 262 12.43 5.59 -15.25
N GLY A 263 12.25 4.36 -15.74
CA GLY A 263 12.36 3.16 -14.90
C GLY A 263 11.94 1.89 -15.64
N ARG A 264 12.64 0.78 -15.34
CA ARG A 264 12.32 -0.64 -15.65
C ARG A 264 13.08 -1.30 -16.82
N ALA A 265 14.41 -1.21 -16.86
CA ALA A 265 15.22 -2.19 -17.59
C ALA A 265 15.54 -3.38 -16.67
N GLY A 266 15.35 -4.63 -17.13
CA GLY A 266 15.72 -5.82 -16.33
C GLY A 266 15.14 -7.13 -16.85
N LEU A 267 15.73 -8.25 -16.39
CA LEU A 267 15.31 -9.61 -16.73
C LEU A 267 14.60 -10.27 -15.53
N ARG A 268 13.42 -10.86 -15.77
CA ARG A 268 12.74 -11.75 -14.83
C ARG A 268 12.58 -13.15 -15.41
N ILE A 269 12.66 -14.14 -14.54
CA ILE A 269 12.56 -15.55 -14.91
C ILE A 269 11.35 -16.18 -14.21
N GLN A 270 10.55 -16.92 -14.97
CA GLN A 270 9.49 -17.77 -14.45
C GLN A 270 9.84 -19.24 -14.73
N ILE A 271 9.91 -20.06 -13.67
CA ILE A 271 10.24 -21.48 -13.76
C ILE A 271 9.00 -22.30 -13.46
N SER A 272 8.65 -23.19 -14.39
CA SER A 272 7.42 -23.96 -14.31
C SER A 272 7.62 -25.32 -13.62
N LEU A 273 6.91 -25.58 -12.52
CA LEU A 273 6.94 -26.82 -11.74
C LEU A 273 5.53 -27.10 -11.18
N ASP A 274 4.99 -28.32 -11.34
CA ASP A 274 3.61 -28.62 -10.93
C ASP A 274 3.51 -29.60 -9.75
N GLY A 275 4.61 -29.98 -9.12
CA GLY A 275 4.59 -30.87 -7.97
C GLY A 275 5.84 -30.72 -7.11
N PRO A 276 5.73 -30.90 -5.78
CA PRO A 276 6.86 -30.78 -4.86
C PRO A 276 7.77 -32.02 -4.87
N THR A 277 7.39 -33.08 -5.57
CA THR A 277 8.16 -34.32 -5.73
C THR A 277 8.01 -34.87 -7.15
N ALA A 278 8.89 -35.80 -7.54
CA ALA A 278 8.82 -36.49 -8.82
C ALA A 278 7.49 -37.24 -9.01
N GLU A 279 6.94 -37.86 -7.95
CA GLU A 279 5.69 -38.62 -8.02
C GLU A 279 4.48 -37.76 -8.41
N ILE A 280 4.51 -36.46 -8.11
CA ILE A 280 3.43 -35.52 -8.43
C ILE A 280 3.73 -34.78 -9.74
N ASN A 281 4.96 -34.30 -9.91
CA ASN A 281 5.35 -33.47 -11.06
C ASN A 281 5.50 -34.28 -12.35
N ASP A 282 6.15 -35.45 -12.29
CA ASP A 282 6.51 -36.19 -13.50
C ASP A 282 5.31 -36.77 -14.27
N PRO A 283 4.20 -37.24 -13.63
CA PRO A 283 2.98 -37.58 -14.35
C PRO A 283 2.40 -36.42 -15.17
N ILE A 284 2.67 -35.19 -14.76
CA ILE A 284 2.17 -33.97 -15.41
C ILE A 284 3.13 -33.49 -16.51
N ARG A 285 4.42 -33.39 -16.19
CA ARG A 285 5.45 -32.75 -17.05
C ARG A 285 6.33 -33.73 -17.84
N GLY A 286 6.34 -35.00 -17.46
CA GLY A 286 7.14 -36.07 -18.05
C GLY A 286 8.14 -36.68 -17.06
N ALA A 287 8.52 -37.93 -17.29
CA ALA A 287 9.44 -38.67 -16.42
C ALA A 287 10.82 -37.99 -16.28
N GLY A 288 11.34 -37.94 -15.06
CA GLY A 288 12.63 -37.34 -14.71
C GLY A 288 12.68 -35.83 -14.95
N THR A 289 11.54 -35.14 -14.93
CA THR A 289 11.52 -33.69 -15.10
C THR A 289 11.73 -32.97 -13.78
N PHE A 290 11.15 -33.46 -12.68
CA PHE A 290 11.25 -32.84 -11.36
C PHE A 290 12.69 -32.49 -10.97
N GLU A 291 13.57 -33.50 -10.93
CA GLU A 291 14.99 -33.32 -10.58
C GLU A 291 15.69 -32.29 -11.49
N ARG A 292 15.41 -32.33 -12.80
CA ARG A 292 16.02 -31.38 -13.76
C ARG A 292 15.53 -29.95 -13.57
N ILE A 293 14.29 -29.76 -13.14
CA ILE A 293 13.71 -28.45 -12.86
C ILE A 293 14.30 -27.90 -11.57
N VAL A 294 14.40 -28.73 -10.53
CA VAL A 294 15.02 -28.36 -9.24
C VAL A 294 16.50 -28.02 -9.41
N ASP A 295 17.27 -28.84 -10.12
CA ASP A 295 18.66 -28.51 -10.48
C ASP A 295 18.77 -27.16 -11.20
N GLY A 296 17.86 -26.90 -12.13
CA GLY A 296 17.83 -25.63 -12.88
C GLY A 296 17.42 -24.43 -12.02
N LEU A 297 16.55 -24.66 -11.03
CA LEU A 297 16.14 -23.66 -10.06
C LEU A 297 17.30 -23.24 -9.16
N ASP A 298 18.03 -24.21 -8.61
CA ASP A 298 19.20 -23.96 -7.77
C ASP A 298 20.27 -23.18 -8.54
N LEU A 299 20.59 -23.62 -9.77
CA LEU A 299 21.55 -22.92 -10.63
C LEU A 299 21.12 -21.48 -10.94
N ALA A 300 19.82 -21.24 -11.14
CA ALA A 300 19.31 -19.89 -11.40
C ALA A 300 19.46 -18.99 -10.16
N VAL A 301 19.08 -19.49 -8.98
CA VAL A 301 19.17 -18.75 -7.71
C VAL A 301 20.63 -18.48 -7.33
N GLU A 302 21.51 -19.48 -7.46
CA GLU A 302 22.97 -19.33 -7.23
C GLU A 302 23.60 -18.29 -8.16
N ALA A 303 23.13 -18.20 -9.40
CA ALA A 303 23.57 -17.20 -10.37
C ALA A 303 22.99 -15.78 -10.14
N GLY A 304 22.19 -15.59 -9.08
CA GLY A 304 21.56 -14.31 -8.74
C GLY A 304 20.32 -13.99 -9.57
N LEU A 305 19.82 -14.92 -10.39
CA LEU A 305 18.49 -14.79 -10.98
C LEU A 305 17.47 -14.89 -9.84
N ARG A 306 16.44 -14.04 -9.87
CA ARG A 306 15.33 -14.08 -8.89
C ARG A 306 14.11 -14.74 -9.55
N PRO A 307 14.07 -16.08 -9.68
CA PRO A 307 12.98 -16.74 -10.37
C PRO A 307 11.68 -16.65 -9.56
N THR A 308 10.55 -16.63 -10.26
CA THR A 308 9.25 -17.00 -9.69
C THR A 308 8.95 -18.45 -10.04
N LEU A 309 8.55 -19.24 -9.05
CA LEU A 309 8.10 -20.61 -9.27
C LEU A 309 6.62 -20.60 -9.68
N THR A 310 6.27 -21.28 -10.76
CA THR A 310 4.91 -21.26 -11.30
C THR A 310 4.33 -22.65 -11.46
N SER A 311 3.13 -22.84 -10.92
CA SER A 311 2.41 -24.12 -10.94
C SER A 311 1.04 -23.97 -11.57
N THR A 312 0.72 -24.83 -12.53
CA THR A 312 -0.66 -24.98 -13.04
C THR A 312 -1.48 -25.77 -12.03
N ILE A 313 -2.61 -25.22 -11.60
CA ILE A 313 -3.44 -25.84 -10.57
C ILE A 313 -4.33 -26.92 -11.19
N LEU A 314 -4.06 -28.17 -10.84
CA LEU A 314 -4.74 -29.35 -11.35
C LEU A 314 -5.25 -30.20 -10.19
N ARG A 315 -6.18 -31.11 -10.45
CA ARG A 315 -6.71 -32.00 -9.39
C ARG A 315 -5.59 -32.83 -8.74
N ASP A 316 -4.62 -33.27 -9.53
CA ASP A 316 -3.51 -34.12 -9.12
C ASP A 316 -2.52 -33.44 -8.17
N ASN A 317 -2.35 -32.11 -8.24
CA ASN A 317 -1.40 -31.38 -7.40
C ASN A 317 -2.05 -30.48 -6.33
N LEU A 318 -3.38 -30.33 -6.36
CA LEU A 318 -4.13 -29.45 -5.47
C LEU A 318 -3.89 -29.74 -3.97
N GLY A 319 -3.69 -31.01 -3.62
CA GLY A 319 -3.40 -31.43 -2.24
C GLY A 319 -2.05 -30.96 -1.71
N SER A 320 -1.15 -30.55 -2.59
CA SER A 320 0.27 -30.35 -2.30
C SER A 320 0.75 -28.91 -2.52
N LEU A 321 -0.14 -27.93 -2.69
CA LEU A 321 0.24 -26.53 -2.93
C LEU A 321 1.10 -25.94 -1.81
N ASN A 322 0.81 -26.28 -0.55
CA ASN A 322 1.63 -25.89 0.59
C ASN A 322 3.05 -26.47 0.52
N ALA A 323 3.20 -27.70 0.03
CA ALA A 323 4.51 -28.32 -0.15
C ALA A 323 5.28 -27.70 -1.34
N ILE A 324 4.59 -27.20 -2.37
CA ILE A 324 5.23 -26.40 -3.44
C ILE A 324 5.80 -25.10 -2.87
N VAL A 325 5.07 -24.42 -1.98
CA VAL A 325 5.57 -23.22 -1.27
C VAL A 325 6.78 -23.55 -0.38
N GLN A 326 6.75 -24.69 0.33
CA GLN A 326 7.90 -25.15 1.13
C GLN A 326 9.13 -25.44 0.26
N LEU A 327 8.93 -26.08 -0.89
CA LEU A 327 10.01 -26.32 -1.85
C LEU A 327 10.59 -25.00 -2.36
N ALA A 328 9.74 -24.04 -2.76
CA ALA A 328 10.17 -22.72 -3.19
C ALA A 328 11.08 -22.06 -2.14
N ALA A 329 10.64 -22.00 -0.88
CA ALA A 329 11.41 -21.44 0.23
C ALA A 329 12.76 -22.17 0.44
N ALA A 330 12.75 -23.52 0.41
CA ALA A 330 13.94 -24.33 0.62
C ALA A 330 15.03 -24.11 -0.43
N HIS A 331 14.63 -23.77 -1.66
CA HIS A 331 15.53 -23.48 -2.79
C HIS A 331 15.77 -21.97 -3.00
N GLY A 332 15.46 -21.13 -2.01
CA GLY A 332 15.75 -19.69 -2.06
C GLY A 332 14.82 -18.85 -2.94
N VAL A 333 13.70 -19.42 -3.39
CA VAL A 333 12.67 -18.70 -4.15
C VAL A 333 11.73 -17.98 -3.20
N ARG A 334 11.46 -16.71 -3.48
CA ARG A 334 10.59 -15.85 -2.65
C ARG A 334 9.22 -15.58 -3.23
N ASN A 335 8.97 -15.98 -4.49
CA ASN A 335 7.69 -15.73 -5.14
C ASN A 335 7.16 -17.01 -5.82
N VAL A 336 5.87 -17.28 -5.62
CA VAL A 336 5.13 -18.37 -6.23
C VAL A 336 3.92 -17.81 -6.99
N HIS A 337 3.72 -18.28 -8.21
CA HIS A 337 2.57 -17.96 -9.04
C HIS A 337 1.70 -19.20 -9.28
N LEU A 338 0.39 -19.04 -9.09
CA LEU A 338 -0.60 -20.10 -9.27
C LEU A 338 -1.41 -19.81 -10.55
N LEU A 339 -1.31 -20.71 -11.53
CA LEU A 339 -2.04 -20.61 -12.79
C LEU A 339 -3.36 -21.37 -12.69
N TRP A 340 -4.48 -20.65 -12.78
CA TRP A 340 -5.80 -21.29 -12.92
C TRP A 340 -5.91 -21.94 -14.30
N PRO A 341 -6.30 -23.22 -14.40
CA PRO A 341 -6.20 -23.95 -15.64
C PRO A 341 -7.17 -23.40 -16.69
N HIS A 342 -6.65 -23.10 -17.89
CA HIS A 342 -7.49 -22.78 -19.04
C HIS A 342 -8.11 -24.07 -19.59
N ARG A 343 -9.39 -24.01 -19.97
CA ARG A 343 -10.09 -25.13 -20.63
C ARG A 343 -9.71 -25.21 -22.12
N ARG A 344 -8.43 -25.43 -22.41
CA ARG A 344 -7.86 -25.45 -23.76
C ARG A 344 -6.56 -26.26 -23.81
N GLY A 345 -6.29 -26.86 -24.97
CA GLY A 345 -5.03 -27.58 -25.23
C GLY A 345 -5.08 -29.00 -24.70
N ARG A 346 -3.90 -29.60 -24.46
CA ARG A 346 -3.79 -31.02 -24.10
C ARG A 346 -4.49 -31.40 -22.79
N VAL A 347 -4.75 -30.42 -21.92
CA VAL A 347 -5.45 -30.66 -20.66
C VAL A 347 -6.84 -31.28 -20.88
N LEU A 348 -7.49 -30.99 -22.02
CA LEU A 348 -8.84 -31.48 -22.32
C LEU A 348 -8.86 -32.95 -22.81
N ASP A 349 -7.75 -33.43 -23.36
CA ASP A 349 -7.70 -34.69 -24.12
C ASP A 349 -7.14 -35.87 -23.31
N GLY A 350 -6.85 -35.68 -22.01
CA GLY A 350 -6.09 -36.63 -21.21
C GLY A 350 -6.59 -36.84 -19.78
N ALA A 351 -5.75 -37.51 -18.97
CA ALA A 351 -6.05 -37.83 -17.58
C ALA A 351 -6.23 -36.58 -16.67
N LEU A 352 -5.81 -35.41 -17.14
CA LEU A 352 -5.86 -34.13 -16.42
C LEU A 352 -7.13 -33.31 -16.74
N ALA A 353 -8.08 -33.85 -17.50
CA ALA A 353 -9.27 -33.12 -17.94
C ALA A 353 -10.25 -32.77 -16.80
N ASP A 354 -10.17 -33.50 -15.68
CA ASP A 354 -10.93 -33.19 -14.47
C ASP A 354 -10.25 -32.05 -13.70
N LEU A 355 -10.64 -30.82 -14.04
CA LEU A 355 -10.14 -29.60 -13.41
C LEU A 355 -10.84 -29.33 -12.07
N PRO A 356 -10.12 -28.82 -11.06
CA PRO A 356 -10.71 -28.49 -9.76
C PRO A 356 -11.70 -27.33 -9.86
N THR A 357 -12.71 -27.32 -8.98
CA THR A 357 -13.64 -26.19 -8.88
C THR A 357 -13.01 -24.97 -8.22
N ALA A 358 -13.64 -23.80 -8.36
CA ALA A 358 -13.16 -22.57 -7.74
C ALA A 358 -13.04 -22.68 -6.20
N GLU A 359 -13.97 -23.39 -5.57
CA GLU A 359 -13.99 -23.63 -4.12
C GLU A 359 -12.90 -24.60 -3.68
N GLU A 360 -12.63 -25.66 -4.47
CA GLU A 360 -11.53 -26.59 -4.22
C GLU A 360 -10.17 -25.85 -4.30
N ILE A 361 -10.00 -24.99 -5.32
CA ILE A 361 -8.83 -24.11 -5.46
C ILE A 361 -8.71 -23.17 -4.28
N LEU A 362 -9.77 -22.45 -3.91
CA LEU A 362 -9.77 -21.51 -2.79
C LEU A 362 -9.34 -22.19 -1.48
N ALA A 363 -9.85 -23.38 -1.19
CA ALA A 363 -9.47 -24.14 -0.02
C ALA A 363 -7.98 -24.51 -0.01
N ALA A 364 -7.40 -24.84 -1.18
CA ALA A 364 -5.98 -25.14 -1.31
C ALA A 364 -5.10 -23.89 -1.20
N VAL A 365 -5.50 -22.79 -1.84
CA VAL A 365 -4.83 -21.49 -1.76
C VAL A 365 -4.78 -20.98 -0.32
N ARG A 366 -5.87 -21.11 0.45
CA ARG A 366 -5.90 -20.75 1.88
C ARG A 366 -4.87 -21.53 2.71
N ARG A 367 -4.68 -22.84 2.44
CA ARG A 367 -3.65 -23.65 3.10
C ARG A 367 -2.24 -23.24 2.69
N ALA A 368 -2.03 -22.97 1.40
CA ALA A 368 -0.74 -22.51 0.88
C ALA A 368 -0.36 -21.14 1.45
N ARG A 369 -1.32 -20.21 1.57
CA ARG A 369 -1.15 -18.87 2.15
C ARG A 369 -0.57 -18.92 3.55
N VAL A 370 -1.10 -19.77 4.44
CA VAL A 370 -0.59 -19.91 5.82
C VAL A 370 0.89 -20.24 5.82
N VAL A 371 1.30 -21.23 5.02
CA VAL A 371 2.70 -21.65 4.91
C VAL A 371 3.57 -20.59 4.24
N ALA A 372 3.04 -19.88 3.24
CA ALA A 372 3.74 -18.80 2.56
C ALA A 372 4.07 -17.66 3.53
N THR A 373 3.11 -17.25 4.37
CA THR A 373 3.32 -16.26 5.43
C THR A 373 4.36 -16.71 6.45
N GLU A 374 4.32 -17.97 6.90
CA GLU A 374 5.30 -18.52 7.86
C GLU A 374 6.74 -18.54 7.32
N LEU A 375 6.89 -18.77 6.01
CA LEU A 375 8.20 -18.91 5.35
C LEU A 375 8.70 -17.62 4.68
N GLY A 376 7.92 -16.53 4.71
CA GLY A 376 8.26 -15.28 4.02
C GLY A 376 8.29 -15.40 2.50
N VAL A 377 7.46 -16.29 1.94
CA VAL A 377 7.27 -16.46 0.49
C VAL A 377 6.00 -15.73 0.08
N SER A 378 6.05 -14.97 -1.01
CA SER A 378 4.89 -14.33 -1.62
C SER A 378 4.15 -15.30 -2.55
N ILE A 379 2.81 -15.22 -2.54
CA ILE A 379 1.97 -15.78 -3.59
C ILE A 379 1.42 -14.60 -4.38
N ASP A 380 1.93 -14.37 -5.58
CA ASP A 380 1.67 -13.14 -6.33
C ASP A 380 0.18 -12.90 -6.65
N ASN A 381 -0.59 -13.96 -6.86
CA ASN A 381 -2.03 -13.88 -7.08
C ASN A 381 -2.73 -13.21 -5.90
N LEU A 382 -2.26 -13.46 -4.67
CA LEU A 382 -2.84 -12.90 -3.45
C LEU A 382 -2.42 -11.44 -3.28
N GLU A 383 -1.14 -11.14 -3.52
CA GLU A 383 -0.61 -9.78 -3.42
C GLU A 383 -1.26 -8.84 -4.44
N GLU A 384 -1.40 -9.27 -5.70
CA GLU A 384 -2.06 -8.46 -6.73
C GLU A 384 -3.54 -8.27 -6.46
N PHE A 385 -4.21 -9.32 -5.99
CA PHE A 385 -5.62 -9.20 -5.61
C PHE A 385 -5.79 -8.23 -4.44
N ARG A 386 -4.89 -8.28 -3.46
CA ARG A 386 -4.83 -7.35 -2.34
C ARG A 386 -4.59 -5.91 -2.79
N LEU A 387 -3.62 -5.68 -3.69
CA LEU A 387 -3.34 -4.36 -4.27
C LEU A 387 -4.54 -3.78 -5.02
N ARG A 388 -5.32 -4.62 -5.71
CA ARG A 388 -6.56 -4.17 -6.35
C ARG A 388 -7.65 -3.80 -5.36
N LEU A 389 -7.77 -4.55 -4.26
CA LEU A 389 -8.77 -4.32 -3.22
C LEU A 389 -8.45 -3.09 -2.36
N ASP A 390 -7.19 -2.87 -2.02
CA ASP A 390 -6.71 -1.70 -1.26
C ASP A 390 -6.16 -0.60 -2.18
N GLY A 391 -6.53 -0.62 -3.46
CA GLY A 391 -6.06 0.35 -4.46
C GLY A 391 -6.61 1.77 -4.21
N ALA A 392 -6.32 2.70 -5.11
CA ALA A 392 -6.85 4.06 -5.00
C ALA A 392 -8.41 4.05 -5.05
N PRO A 393 -9.10 4.74 -4.13
CA PRO A 393 -10.56 4.85 -4.13
C PRO A 393 -11.10 5.37 -5.48
N GLY A 394 -12.20 4.79 -5.98
CA GLY A 394 -12.83 5.26 -7.22
C GLY A 394 -12.37 4.55 -8.49
N VAL A 395 -11.17 3.96 -8.48
CA VAL A 395 -10.55 3.30 -9.64
C VAL A 395 -11.31 2.03 -10.01
N LYS A 396 -11.72 1.94 -11.27
CA LYS A 396 -12.47 0.79 -11.79
C LYS A 396 -11.53 -0.16 -12.52
N ASN A 397 -11.29 -1.34 -11.95
CA ASN A 397 -10.70 -2.43 -12.71
C ASN A 397 -11.77 -2.99 -13.66
N ASP A 398 -11.48 -3.05 -14.96
CA ASP A 398 -12.42 -3.50 -15.98
C ASP A 398 -11.74 -4.43 -17.01
N LEU A 399 -11.88 -5.73 -16.74
CA LEU A 399 -11.39 -6.85 -17.54
C LEU A 399 -9.87 -6.83 -17.81
N ALA A 400 -9.37 -7.92 -18.38
CA ALA A 400 -7.95 -8.06 -18.69
C ALA A 400 -7.47 -7.07 -19.78
N GLY A 401 -6.15 -6.83 -19.79
CA GLY A 401 -5.45 -5.96 -20.74
C GLY A 401 -5.38 -6.45 -22.20
N ALA A 402 -5.84 -7.67 -22.49
CA ALA A 402 -5.82 -8.23 -23.84
C ALA A 402 -6.56 -7.33 -24.85
N GLY A 403 -5.84 -6.87 -25.88
CA GLY A 403 -6.36 -5.94 -26.89
C GLY A 403 -6.46 -4.47 -26.44
N TRP A 404 -6.04 -4.14 -25.21
CA TRP A 404 -6.05 -2.80 -24.59
C TRP A 404 -4.68 -2.29 -24.20
N SER A 405 -3.89 -3.11 -23.53
CA SER A 405 -2.51 -2.85 -23.15
C SER A 405 -1.57 -3.95 -23.62
N SER A 406 -2.08 -5.15 -23.95
CA SER A 406 -1.28 -6.29 -24.36
C SER A 406 -1.76 -6.95 -25.65
N LEU A 407 -0.82 -7.58 -26.36
CA LEU A 407 -1.02 -8.47 -27.51
C LEU A 407 -0.05 -9.66 -27.46
N CYS A 408 -0.30 -10.68 -28.27
CA CYS A 408 0.57 -11.84 -28.42
C CYS A 408 0.92 -12.10 -29.89
N LEU A 409 2.20 -12.16 -30.22
CA LEU A 409 2.72 -12.70 -31.48
C LEU A 409 2.88 -14.22 -31.34
N TYR A 410 2.30 -14.96 -32.29
CA TYR A 410 2.38 -16.42 -32.34
C TYR A 410 3.35 -16.91 -33.42
N THR A 411 3.68 -18.20 -33.39
CA THR A 411 4.66 -18.84 -34.30
C THR A 411 4.24 -18.88 -35.76
N ASP A 412 2.95 -18.69 -36.05
CA ASP A 412 2.42 -18.58 -37.41
C ASP A 412 2.59 -17.18 -38.02
N GLY A 413 3.18 -16.23 -37.29
CA GLY A 413 3.39 -14.85 -37.75
C GLY A 413 2.19 -13.94 -37.52
N CYS A 414 1.09 -14.48 -36.99
CA CYS A 414 -0.10 -13.73 -36.66
C CYS A 414 -0.08 -13.19 -35.23
N VAL A 415 -0.81 -12.09 -35.04
CA VAL A 415 -1.01 -11.44 -33.74
C VAL A 415 -2.38 -11.81 -33.19
N TYR A 416 -2.45 -12.02 -31.88
CA TYR A 416 -3.62 -12.46 -31.12
C TYR A 416 -3.82 -11.61 -29.87
N PRO A 417 -4.99 -11.67 -29.23
CA PRO A 417 -5.25 -10.95 -27.98
C PRO A 417 -4.29 -11.33 -26.85
N SER A 418 -3.96 -12.62 -26.73
CA SER A 418 -3.11 -13.16 -25.68
C SER A 418 -2.57 -14.54 -26.04
N ALA A 419 -1.63 -15.05 -25.23
CA ALA A 419 -1.05 -16.37 -25.42
C ALA A 419 -2.08 -17.50 -25.34
N SER A 420 -3.08 -17.39 -24.46
CA SER A 420 -4.12 -18.42 -24.34
C SER A 420 -5.11 -18.42 -25.51
N MET A 421 -5.20 -17.31 -26.25
CA MET A 421 -6.04 -17.12 -27.43
C MET A 421 -5.29 -17.32 -28.75
N ALA A 422 -3.97 -17.54 -28.69
CA ALA A 422 -3.13 -17.63 -29.88
C ALA A 422 -3.40 -18.89 -30.72
N GLY A 423 -3.13 -18.84 -32.02
CA GLY A 423 -3.34 -19.96 -32.96
C GLY A 423 -4.80 -20.30 -33.29
N VAL A 424 -5.77 -19.45 -32.91
CA VAL A 424 -7.20 -19.64 -33.17
C VAL A 424 -7.67 -18.70 -34.28
N PRO A 425 -8.02 -19.19 -35.49
CA PRO A 425 -8.24 -18.35 -36.67
C PRO A 425 -9.23 -17.18 -36.48
N GLU A 426 -10.32 -17.40 -35.74
CA GLU A 426 -11.36 -16.40 -35.46
C GLU A 426 -10.96 -15.29 -34.48
N LEU A 427 -9.88 -15.52 -33.73
CA LEU A 427 -9.27 -14.58 -32.78
C LEU A 427 -8.04 -13.87 -33.35
N ARG A 428 -7.69 -14.12 -34.62
CA ARG A 428 -6.56 -13.47 -35.28
C ARG A 428 -6.77 -11.96 -35.38
N CYS A 429 -5.90 -11.20 -34.74
CA CYS A 429 -5.93 -9.74 -34.80
C CYS A 429 -5.39 -9.21 -36.13
N GLY A 430 -4.36 -9.87 -36.68
CA GLY A 430 -3.72 -9.53 -37.96
C GLY A 430 -2.49 -10.40 -38.22
N ASP A 431 -1.82 -10.18 -39.35
CA ASP A 431 -0.62 -10.91 -39.79
C ASP A 431 0.54 -9.94 -40.03
N LEU A 432 1.68 -10.16 -39.35
CA LEU A 432 2.88 -9.31 -39.50
C LEU A 432 3.58 -9.48 -40.86
N GLY A 433 3.16 -10.44 -41.67
CA GLY A 433 3.59 -10.60 -43.07
C GLY A 433 2.88 -9.65 -44.01
N GLU A 434 1.70 -9.17 -43.63
CA GLU A 434 0.84 -8.32 -44.45
C GLU A 434 0.78 -6.88 -43.94
N GLN A 435 0.90 -6.69 -42.63
CA GLN A 435 0.68 -5.41 -41.94
C GLN A 435 1.72 -5.19 -40.85
N ASN A 436 2.01 -3.93 -40.52
CA ASN A 436 2.83 -3.63 -39.33
C ASN A 436 1.99 -3.72 -38.04
N LEU A 437 2.66 -3.86 -36.90
CA LEU A 437 2.03 -4.05 -35.60
C LEU A 437 1.10 -2.89 -35.22
N GLU A 438 1.48 -1.65 -35.53
CA GLU A 438 0.65 -0.46 -35.29
C GLU A 438 -0.68 -0.51 -36.05
N THR A 439 -0.66 -0.94 -37.31
CA THR A 439 -1.87 -1.09 -38.12
C THR A 439 -2.79 -2.15 -37.54
N ILE A 440 -2.24 -3.29 -37.14
CA ILE A 440 -2.99 -4.36 -36.47
C ILE A 440 -3.61 -3.80 -35.17
N TRP A 441 -2.81 -3.13 -34.35
CA TRP A 441 -3.23 -2.54 -33.09
C TRP A 441 -4.39 -1.55 -33.25
N LYS A 442 -4.33 -0.67 -34.25
CA LYS A 442 -5.33 0.38 -34.44
C LYS A 442 -6.59 -0.10 -35.18
N THR A 443 -6.47 -1.04 -36.10
CA THR A 443 -7.56 -1.36 -37.05
C THR A 443 -8.26 -2.69 -36.81
N SER A 444 -7.65 -3.62 -36.08
CA SER A 444 -8.16 -4.98 -35.91
C SER A 444 -9.60 -5.03 -35.37
N ALA A 445 -10.44 -5.83 -36.02
CA ALA A 445 -11.81 -6.06 -35.58
C ALA A 445 -11.87 -6.86 -34.26
N VAL A 446 -10.91 -7.77 -34.02
CA VAL A 446 -10.83 -8.52 -32.77
C VAL A 446 -10.48 -7.59 -31.61
N CYS A 447 -9.46 -6.74 -31.78
CA CYS A 447 -9.10 -5.74 -30.78
C CYS A 447 -10.27 -4.79 -30.50
N ARG A 448 -11.00 -4.35 -31.52
CA ARG A 448 -12.18 -3.50 -31.35
C ARG A 448 -13.29 -4.18 -30.54
N ASP A 449 -13.57 -5.45 -30.83
CA ASP A 449 -14.57 -6.23 -30.09
C ASP A 449 -14.18 -6.43 -28.62
N LEU A 450 -12.89 -6.66 -28.34
CA LEU A 450 -12.35 -6.70 -26.98
C LEU A 450 -12.43 -5.34 -26.31
N ARG A 451 -12.12 -4.26 -27.03
CA ARG A 451 -12.19 -2.89 -26.51
C ARG A 451 -13.60 -2.49 -26.10
N ASP A 452 -14.59 -2.96 -26.85
CA ASP A 452 -16.02 -2.80 -26.53
C ASP A 452 -16.50 -3.71 -25.38
N ALA A 453 -15.76 -4.77 -25.03
CA ALA A 453 -16.10 -5.60 -23.88
C ALA A 453 -15.86 -4.84 -22.57
N THR A 454 -16.73 -5.01 -21.58
CA THR A 454 -16.64 -4.36 -20.28
C THR A 454 -17.36 -5.19 -19.22
N VAL A 455 -16.88 -5.15 -17.98
CA VAL A 455 -17.43 -5.87 -16.83
C VAL A 455 -18.91 -5.58 -16.59
N VAL A 456 -19.38 -4.36 -16.88
CA VAL A 456 -20.80 -4.00 -16.70
C VAL A 456 -21.72 -4.67 -17.72
N ARG A 457 -21.18 -5.22 -18.81
CA ARG A 457 -21.93 -6.04 -19.78
C ARG A 457 -21.96 -7.52 -19.40
N LYS A 458 -21.14 -7.98 -18.44
CA LYS A 458 -21.19 -9.37 -17.97
C LYS A 458 -22.48 -9.59 -17.16
N PRO A 459 -23.34 -10.57 -17.53
CA PRO A 459 -24.66 -10.76 -16.91
C PRO A 459 -24.64 -10.93 -15.38
N LEU A 460 -23.63 -11.63 -14.86
CA LEU A 460 -23.48 -11.89 -13.42
C LEU A 460 -22.73 -10.76 -12.69
N CYS A 461 -21.89 -9.99 -13.38
CA CYS A 461 -21.09 -8.94 -12.75
C CYS A 461 -21.86 -7.61 -12.64
N ARG A 462 -22.82 -7.33 -13.53
CA ARG A 462 -23.54 -6.04 -13.58
C ARG A 462 -24.18 -5.62 -12.24
N SER A 463 -24.59 -6.60 -11.42
CA SER A 463 -25.18 -6.39 -10.10
C SER A 463 -24.27 -6.82 -8.95
N CYS A 464 -23.07 -7.31 -9.25
CA CYS A 464 -22.11 -7.73 -8.24
C CYS A 464 -21.44 -6.50 -7.62
N SER A 465 -21.30 -6.49 -6.29
CA SER A 465 -20.66 -5.40 -5.57
C SER A 465 -19.13 -5.35 -5.79
N LEU A 466 -18.49 -6.49 -6.04
CA LEU A 466 -17.04 -6.61 -6.25
C LEU A 466 -16.58 -6.38 -7.70
N ARG A 467 -17.51 -6.11 -8.64
CA ARG A 467 -17.24 -6.14 -10.09
C ARG A 467 -16.03 -5.33 -10.54
N PHE A 468 -15.81 -4.15 -9.94
CA PHE A 468 -14.72 -3.25 -10.28
C PHE A 468 -13.48 -3.45 -9.41
N LEU A 469 -13.56 -4.24 -8.34
CA LEU A 469 -12.41 -4.66 -7.55
C LEU A 469 -11.76 -5.89 -8.20
N CYS A 470 -12.55 -6.92 -8.52
CA CYS A 470 -12.03 -8.12 -9.20
C CYS A 470 -11.88 -7.95 -10.73
N GLY A 471 -12.44 -6.90 -11.31
CA GLY A 471 -12.41 -6.64 -12.75
C GLY A 471 -13.28 -7.56 -13.62
N GLY A 472 -14.08 -8.44 -13.00
CA GLY A 472 -14.90 -9.42 -13.71
C GLY A 472 -14.19 -10.75 -14.01
N GLY A 473 -13.03 -10.99 -13.39
CA GLY A 473 -12.20 -12.18 -13.63
C GLY A 473 -11.40 -12.10 -14.93
N ASP A 474 -10.85 -13.23 -15.36
CA ASP A 474 -10.14 -13.36 -16.61
C ASP A 474 -11.10 -13.54 -17.80
N VAL A 475 -10.94 -12.71 -18.82
CA VAL A 475 -11.71 -12.80 -20.08
C VAL A 475 -11.46 -14.14 -20.77
N GLU A 476 -10.25 -14.67 -20.67
CA GLU A 476 -9.81 -15.89 -21.34
C GLU A 476 -10.50 -17.12 -20.75
N HIS A 477 -10.67 -17.19 -19.43
CA HIS A 477 -11.39 -18.29 -18.77
C HIS A 477 -12.88 -18.27 -19.10
N GLY A 478 -13.48 -17.09 -19.22
CA GLY A 478 -14.89 -16.96 -19.62
C GLY A 478 -15.15 -17.17 -21.12
N TYR A 479 -14.15 -16.92 -21.97
CA TYR A 479 -14.29 -17.04 -23.42
C TYR A 479 -14.50 -18.48 -23.88
N TRP A 480 -13.68 -19.43 -23.43
CA TRP A 480 -13.72 -20.81 -23.94
C TRP A 480 -15.06 -21.52 -23.71
N PRO A 481 -15.65 -21.49 -22.51
CA PRO A 481 -16.97 -22.09 -22.28
C PRO A 481 -18.06 -21.42 -23.13
N ALA A 482 -18.07 -20.08 -23.19
CA ALA A 482 -19.07 -19.33 -23.96
C ALA A 482 -18.97 -19.60 -25.47
N ALA A 483 -17.75 -19.69 -26.01
CA ALA A 483 -17.51 -20.03 -27.41
C ALA A 483 -17.95 -21.47 -27.72
N ALA A 484 -17.69 -22.43 -26.80
CA ALA A 484 -18.13 -23.81 -26.95
C ALA A 484 -19.67 -23.96 -26.96
N GLU A 485 -20.40 -23.05 -26.31
CA GLU A 485 -21.87 -22.95 -26.37
C GLU A 485 -22.40 -22.29 -27.66
N GLY A 486 -21.52 -21.94 -28.61
CA GLY A 486 -21.89 -21.34 -29.89
C GLY A 486 -22.16 -19.84 -29.84
N GLN A 487 -21.74 -19.15 -28.78
CA GLN A 487 -21.87 -17.71 -28.68
C GLN A 487 -20.95 -17.00 -29.70
N SER A 488 -21.37 -15.83 -30.18
CA SER A 488 -20.53 -15.01 -31.06
C SER A 488 -19.28 -14.52 -30.32
N ARG A 489 -18.19 -14.24 -31.05
CA ARG A 489 -16.94 -13.71 -30.48
C ARG A 489 -17.16 -12.56 -29.49
N ARG A 490 -17.97 -11.58 -29.86
CA ARG A 490 -18.32 -10.42 -29.01
C ARG A 490 -19.00 -10.83 -27.70
N SER A 491 -19.90 -11.82 -27.77
CA SER A 491 -20.63 -12.30 -26.59
C SER A 491 -19.74 -13.17 -25.72
N ALA A 492 -18.85 -13.97 -26.32
CA ALA A 492 -17.90 -14.81 -25.59
C ALA A 492 -16.87 -13.98 -24.79
N PHE A 493 -16.45 -12.80 -25.26
CA PHE A 493 -15.56 -11.91 -24.49
C PHE A 493 -16.19 -11.35 -23.20
N VAL A 494 -17.52 -11.42 -23.05
CA VAL A 494 -18.22 -11.08 -21.80
C VAL A 494 -18.75 -12.32 -21.08
N GLY A 495 -18.22 -13.50 -21.43
CA GLY A 495 -18.54 -14.79 -20.81
C GLY A 495 -18.20 -14.83 -19.31
N HIS A 496 -18.92 -15.66 -18.57
CA HIS A 496 -18.71 -15.82 -17.14
C HIS A 496 -17.40 -16.56 -16.86
N ASP A 497 -16.58 -15.98 -15.98
CA ASP A 497 -15.38 -16.65 -15.50
C ASP A 497 -15.76 -17.77 -14.51
N PRO A 498 -15.40 -19.04 -14.78
CA PRO A 498 -15.69 -20.17 -13.89
C PRO A 498 -15.02 -20.07 -12.50
N TYR A 499 -14.01 -19.22 -12.33
CA TYR A 499 -13.31 -19.00 -11.06
C TYR A 499 -13.91 -17.84 -10.24
N CYS A 500 -15.12 -17.38 -10.55
CA CYS A 500 -15.76 -16.27 -9.84
C CYS A 500 -15.84 -16.45 -8.32
N GLU A 501 -16.16 -17.66 -7.83
CA GLU A 501 -16.23 -17.94 -6.38
C GLU A 501 -14.86 -17.92 -5.71
N LEU A 502 -13.78 -18.24 -6.44
CA LEU A 502 -12.41 -18.08 -5.94
C LEU A 502 -12.13 -16.60 -5.67
N TYR A 503 -12.39 -15.70 -6.63
CA TYR A 503 -12.17 -14.26 -6.44
C TYR A 503 -13.02 -13.67 -5.31
N LYS A 504 -14.25 -14.14 -5.10
CA LYS A 504 -15.08 -13.71 -3.97
C LYS A 504 -14.48 -14.15 -2.64
N GLY A 505 -14.03 -15.41 -2.54
CA GLY A 505 -13.37 -15.91 -1.35
C GLY A 505 -12.04 -15.21 -1.06
N LEU A 506 -11.26 -14.88 -2.09
CA LEU A 506 -10.06 -14.06 -1.94
C LEU A 506 -10.41 -12.64 -1.45
N ALA A 507 -11.52 -12.06 -1.91
CA ALA A 507 -11.96 -10.75 -1.42
C ALA A 507 -12.36 -10.77 0.05
N GLU A 508 -13.09 -11.79 0.49
CA GLU A 508 -13.44 -11.99 1.90
C GLU A 508 -12.19 -12.13 2.77
N ASP A 509 -11.22 -12.95 2.33
CA ASP A 509 -9.96 -13.17 3.00
C ASP A 509 -9.14 -11.88 3.11
N THR A 510 -9.00 -11.15 2.01
CA THR A 510 -8.27 -9.87 1.97
C THR A 510 -8.94 -8.80 2.82
N PHE A 511 -10.27 -8.66 2.78
CA PHE A 511 -10.97 -7.73 3.66
C PHE A 511 -10.77 -8.09 5.14
N ALA A 512 -10.81 -9.38 5.49
CA ALA A 512 -10.53 -9.81 6.86
C ALA A 512 -9.10 -9.40 7.27
N ASP A 513 -8.11 -9.61 6.41
CA ASP A 513 -6.72 -9.24 6.70
C ASP A 513 -6.56 -7.72 6.88
N LEU A 514 -7.10 -6.93 5.96
CA LEU A 514 -7.07 -5.46 6.01
C LEU A 514 -7.79 -4.90 7.25
N LEU A 515 -8.92 -5.49 7.65
CA LEU A 515 -9.63 -5.09 8.86
C LEU A 515 -8.86 -5.50 10.12
N ARG A 516 -8.20 -6.67 10.13
CA ARG A 516 -7.35 -7.10 11.25
C ARG A 516 -6.19 -6.14 11.44
N GLU A 517 -5.54 -5.74 10.36
CA GLU A 517 -4.46 -4.74 10.36
C GLU A 517 -4.94 -3.38 10.84
N GLY A 518 -6.12 -2.92 10.38
CA GLY A 518 -6.73 -1.68 10.86
C GLY A 518 -7.26 -1.73 12.31
N ARG A 519 -7.51 -2.93 12.87
CA ARG A 519 -7.89 -3.15 14.29
C ARG A 519 -6.71 -3.32 15.23
N ALA A 520 -5.61 -3.90 14.75
CA ALA A 520 -4.29 -3.40 15.14
C ALA A 520 -4.26 -1.88 14.86
N THR A 521 -3.32 -1.02 15.19
CA THR A 521 -3.51 0.47 15.06
C THR A 521 -4.57 1.10 15.99
N VAL A 522 -5.80 0.59 16.13
CA VAL A 522 -6.79 1.07 17.11
C VAL A 522 -6.47 0.49 18.48
N GLN A 523 -6.38 1.33 19.50
CA GLN A 523 -6.05 0.90 20.86
C GLN A 523 -7.32 0.66 21.70
N PRO A 524 -7.74 -0.60 21.93
CA PRO A 524 -8.94 -0.89 22.74
C PRO A 524 -8.81 -0.49 24.22
N ARG A 525 -7.58 -0.30 24.71
CA ARG A 525 -7.30 0.11 26.10
C ARG A 525 -7.20 1.63 26.29
N SER A 526 -7.48 2.45 25.28
CA SER A 526 -7.36 3.91 25.40
C SER A 526 -8.47 4.57 26.23
N GLY A 527 -9.55 3.84 26.55
CA GLY A 527 -10.75 4.42 27.17
C GLY A 527 -11.81 4.91 26.17
N TYR A 528 -11.41 5.12 24.91
CA TYR A 528 -12.28 5.57 23.82
C TYR A 528 -13.17 4.44 23.27
N ASP A 529 -14.43 4.41 23.69
CA ASP A 529 -15.45 3.50 23.13
C ASP A 529 -16.41 4.24 22.20
N ARG A 530 -15.95 4.51 20.96
CA ARG A 530 -16.72 5.18 19.89
C ARG A 530 -16.80 4.34 18.61
N PRO A 531 -17.75 4.62 17.71
CA PRO A 531 -17.70 4.10 16.34
C PRO A 531 -16.43 4.58 15.64
N VAL A 532 -15.76 3.69 14.92
CA VAL A 532 -14.50 3.98 14.26
C VAL A 532 -14.51 3.50 12.81
N VAL A 533 -13.92 4.28 11.92
CA VAL A 533 -13.42 3.75 10.66
C VAL A 533 -12.12 3.00 10.97
N VAL A 534 -12.24 1.67 11.02
CA VAL A 534 -11.12 0.77 11.33
C VAL A 534 -10.06 0.88 10.25
N ARG A 535 -10.52 0.84 9.01
CA ARG A 535 -9.70 0.80 7.80
C ARG A 535 -10.46 1.44 6.65
N ALA A 536 -9.76 2.14 5.76
CA ALA A 536 -10.33 2.58 4.49
C ALA A 536 -9.47 2.14 3.31
N MET A 537 -10.10 2.00 2.14
CA MET A 537 -9.42 1.69 0.90
C MET A 537 -8.33 2.73 0.58
N GLY A 538 -7.12 2.27 0.25
CA GLY A 538 -6.03 3.13 -0.21
C GLY A 538 -5.20 3.77 0.90
N GLU A 539 -5.46 3.45 2.17
CA GLU A 539 -4.79 4.04 3.34
C GLU A 539 -3.28 3.67 3.42
N HIS A 540 -2.82 2.61 2.74
CA HIS A 540 -1.39 2.21 2.70
C HIS A 540 -0.76 2.22 1.30
N THR A 541 -1.45 2.76 0.30
CA THR A 541 -1.09 2.45 -1.09
C THR A 541 -0.45 3.65 -1.79
N LEU A 542 0.81 3.48 -2.20
CA LEU A 542 1.59 4.46 -2.95
C LEU A 542 1.23 4.36 -4.44
N HIS A 543 0.27 5.15 -4.90
CA HIS A 543 -0.21 5.05 -6.28
C HIS A 543 -0.37 6.40 -6.96
N ASP A 544 -0.09 6.37 -8.27
CA ASP A 544 -0.33 7.38 -9.29
C ASP A 544 -1.85 7.47 -9.59
N GLU A 545 -2.50 8.61 -9.32
CA GLU A 545 -3.99 8.71 -9.26
C GLU A 545 -4.68 9.22 -10.53
N ASP A 546 -4.01 9.37 -11.66
CA ASP A 546 -4.73 9.86 -12.85
C ASP A 546 -5.64 8.78 -13.51
N ALA A 547 -5.51 7.52 -13.10
CA ALA A 547 -6.23 6.40 -13.71
C ALA A 547 -7.65 6.22 -13.15
N ILE A 548 -8.68 6.64 -13.89
CA ILE A 548 -10.10 6.36 -13.57
C ILE A 548 -10.45 4.88 -13.79
N VAL A 549 -9.82 4.24 -14.79
CA VAL A 549 -10.04 2.85 -15.17
C VAL A 549 -8.68 2.16 -15.34
N ARG A 550 -8.59 0.91 -14.88
CA ARG A 550 -7.42 0.04 -15.09
C ARG A 550 -7.86 -1.28 -15.71
N THR A 551 -6.98 -1.90 -16.49
CA THR A 551 -7.15 -3.29 -16.92
C THR A 551 -6.47 -4.21 -15.93
N THR A 552 -7.06 -5.37 -15.66
CA THR A 552 -6.41 -6.40 -14.85
C THR A 552 -5.37 -7.15 -15.67
N HIS A 553 -4.45 -7.84 -14.99
CA HIS A 553 -3.62 -8.83 -15.66
C HIS A 553 -4.44 -10.08 -15.96
N SER A 554 -4.05 -10.83 -17.01
CA SER A 554 -4.54 -12.19 -17.18
C SER A 554 -3.91 -13.09 -16.12
N ALA A 555 -4.58 -14.20 -15.80
CA ALA A 555 -4.12 -15.16 -14.80
C ALA A 555 -2.76 -15.80 -15.15
N CYS A 556 -2.22 -15.56 -16.35
CA CYS A 556 -0.92 -16.05 -16.83
C CYS A 556 0.28 -15.16 -16.48
N VAL A 557 0.06 -14.00 -15.84
CA VAL A 557 1.09 -12.95 -15.72
C VAL A 557 1.58 -12.78 -14.29
N LEU A 558 2.89 -12.58 -14.15
CA LEU A 558 3.55 -12.18 -12.92
C LEU A 558 3.18 -10.75 -12.52
N SER A 559 2.86 -10.55 -11.26
CA SER A 559 2.61 -9.24 -10.67
C SER A 559 3.43 -9.09 -9.41
N GLU A 560 4.69 -8.72 -9.56
CA GLU A 560 5.52 -8.29 -8.43
C GLU A 560 5.84 -6.82 -8.65
N GLU A 561 4.86 -6.00 -8.30
CA GLU A 561 4.98 -4.56 -8.17
C GLU A 561 4.51 -4.16 -6.77
N VAL A 562 5.44 -3.54 -6.04
CA VAL A 562 5.23 -2.70 -4.86
C VAL A 562 4.93 -3.45 -3.55
N LEU A 563 5.98 -3.70 -2.77
CA LEU A 563 5.98 -3.48 -1.31
C LEU A 563 7.41 -3.25 -0.78
N ASP A 564 8.44 -3.84 -1.39
CA ASP A 564 9.84 -3.69 -0.93
C ASP A 564 10.56 -2.41 -1.41
N LYS A 565 9.97 -1.63 -2.33
CA LYS A 565 10.65 -0.47 -2.94
C LYS A 565 10.86 0.70 -1.97
N SER A 566 9.88 1.03 -1.12
CA SER A 566 9.97 2.22 -0.26
C SER A 566 11.09 2.10 0.78
N ARG A 567 11.19 0.96 1.47
CA ARG A 567 12.23 0.72 2.48
C ARG A 567 13.63 0.69 1.88
N LEU A 568 13.80 0.06 0.71
CA LEU A 568 15.08 0.02 0.01
C LEU A 568 15.55 1.41 -0.40
N THR A 569 14.66 2.22 -1.02
CA THR A 569 14.99 3.58 -1.44
C THR A 569 15.39 4.47 -0.25
N VAL A 570 14.64 4.45 0.85
CA VAL A 570 14.97 5.27 2.04
C VAL A 570 16.28 4.81 2.67
N ARG A 571 16.50 3.49 2.79
CA ARG A 571 17.73 2.95 3.38
C ARG A 571 18.96 3.30 2.55
N GLU A 572 18.86 3.23 1.23
CA GLU A 572 19.96 3.61 0.32
C GLU A 572 20.22 5.11 0.41
N PHE A 573 19.19 5.95 0.32
CA PHE A 573 19.30 7.41 0.39
C PHE A 573 19.99 7.88 1.68
N TYR A 574 19.55 7.40 2.85
CA TYR A 574 20.15 7.79 4.13
C TYR A 574 21.46 7.06 4.44
N GLY A 575 21.68 5.87 3.85
CA GLY A 575 22.98 5.20 3.88
C GLY A 575 24.06 6.03 3.18
N GLU A 576 23.74 6.60 2.01
CA GLU A 576 24.62 7.52 1.29
C GLU A 576 24.80 8.85 2.05
N ALA A 577 23.73 9.40 2.62
CA ALA A 577 23.78 10.64 3.40
C ALA A 577 24.60 10.53 4.71
N ALA A 578 24.90 9.32 5.19
CA ALA A 578 25.82 9.09 6.30
C ALA A 578 27.29 9.33 5.90
N GLU A 579 27.62 9.04 4.63
CA GLU A 579 28.96 9.21 4.05
C GLU A 579 29.16 10.63 3.47
N GLN A 580 28.12 11.18 2.82
CA GLN A 580 28.14 12.49 2.17
C GLN A 580 27.00 13.39 2.68
N PRO A 581 27.29 14.40 3.52
CA PRO A 581 26.24 15.24 4.08
C PRO A 581 25.49 16.09 3.05
N HIS A 582 24.16 16.04 3.05
CA HIS A 582 23.29 16.83 2.16
C HIS A 582 22.64 18.01 2.88
N ALA A 583 23.16 19.23 2.66
CA ALA A 583 22.68 20.44 3.33
C ALA A 583 21.22 20.85 3.01
N GLU A 584 20.67 20.34 1.91
CA GLU A 584 19.31 20.66 1.43
C GLU A 584 18.21 19.97 2.25
N LEU A 585 18.54 18.91 3.01
CA LEU A 585 17.62 18.18 3.88
C LEU A 585 17.38 18.89 5.23
N CYS A 586 18.26 19.82 5.61
CA CYS A 586 18.19 20.46 6.92
C CYS A 586 17.11 21.56 6.94
N CYS A 587 16.14 21.44 7.84
CA CYS A 587 15.25 22.55 8.19
C CYS A 587 16.10 23.67 8.85
N PRO A 588 15.72 24.95 8.72
CA PRO A 588 16.45 26.06 9.34
C PRO A 588 16.50 26.09 10.88
N VAL A 589 15.92 25.11 11.57
CA VAL A 589 15.93 25.02 13.05
C VAL A 589 17.17 24.25 13.50
N GLN A 590 18.12 24.94 14.12
CA GLN A 590 19.34 24.36 14.68
C GLN A 590 19.22 24.21 16.21
N PRO A 591 19.79 23.16 16.82
CA PRO A 591 19.87 23.03 18.27
C PRO A 591 20.69 24.19 18.89
N ASP A 592 20.38 24.55 20.13
CA ASP A 592 21.11 25.60 20.84
C ASP A 592 22.56 25.17 21.11
N ALA A 593 23.50 26.11 21.02
CA ALA A 593 24.93 25.81 21.18
C ALA A 593 25.27 25.13 22.52
N ALA A 594 24.54 25.46 23.60
CA ALA A 594 24.74 24.90 24.94
C ALA A 594 24.35 23.40 25.05
N ASP A 595 23.47 22.92 24.16
CA ASP A 595 23.05 21.52 24.11
C ASP A 595 24.06 20.66 23.31
N LEU A 596 24.97 21.29 22.56
CA LEU A 596 25.93 20.62 21.68
C LEU A 596 27.36 20.54 22.25
N GLU A 597 27.66 21.24 23.35
CA GLU A 597 29.03 21.37 23.89
C GLU A 597 29.71 20.03 24.21
N HIS A 598 28.92 19.03 24.64
CA HIS A 598 29.39 17.69 25.01
C HIS A 598 29.32 16.68 23.85
N ILE A 599 28.90 17.11 22.65
CA ILE A 599 28.65 16.24 21.50
C ILE A 599 29.78 16.37 20.45
N PRO A 600 30.36 15.26 19.95
CA PRO A 600 31.37 15.31 18.90
C PRO A 600 30.86 16.00 17.61
N LYS A 601 31.72 16.80 16.97
CA LYS A 601 31.39 17.51 15.70
C LYS A 601 30.90 16.58 14.59
N ALA A 602 31.44 15.35 14.54
CA ALA A 602 31.04 14.34 13.56
C ALA A 602 29.55 13.98 13.61
N VAL A 603 28.91 14.12 14.78
CA VAL A 603 27.47 13.92 14.97
C VAL A 603 26.69 15.17 14.55
N VAL A 604 27.19 16.35 14.92
CA VAL A 604 26.55 17.65 14.59
C VAL A 604 26.49 17.90 13.08
N GLU A 605 27.53 17.52 12.34
CA GLU A 605 27.61 17.68 10.88
C GLU A 605 26.67 16.74 10.10
N ARG A 606 26.06 15.74 10.76
CA ARG A 606 25.15 14.74 10.17
C ARG A 606 23.72 14.84 10.72
N PHE A 607 23.31 16.04 11.13
CA PHE A 607 21.96 16.29 11.67
C PHE A 607 20.97 16.71 10.57
N TYR A 608 19.87 15.97 10.46
CA TYR A 608 18.81 16.18 9.47
C TYR A 608 17.42 16.43 10.09
N GLY A 609 17.37 16.93 11.33
CA GLY A 609 16.10 17.18 12.02
C GLY A 609 15.35 18.42 11.49
N CYS A 610 14.04 18.48 11.76
CA CYS A 610 13.19 19.62 11.42
C CYS A 610 12.66 20.44 12.60
N GLY A 611 13.03 20.05 13.82
CA GLY A 611 12.73 20.77 15.06
C GLY A 611 13.64 20.33 16.21
N SER A 612 13.26 20.69 17.45
CA SER A 612 13.93 20.26 18.69
C SER A 612 12.93 19.57 19.63
N PRO A 613 12.49 18.34 19.31
CA PRO A 613 11.48 17.63 20.10
C PRO A 613 11.96 17.33 21.52
N VAL A 614 13.27 17.08 21.72
CA VAL A 614 13.88 16.81 23.03
C VAL A 614 13.63 17.97 24.01
N ARG A 615 13.80 19.21 23.56
CA ARG A 615 13.57 20.38 24.41
C ARG A 615 12.09 20.57 24.73
N ALA A 616 11.24 20.38 23.72
CA ALA A 616 9.78 20.46 23.90
C ALA A 616 9.23 19.31 24.77
N ALA A 617 9.98 18.21 24.89
CA ALA A 617 9.66 17.12 25.80
C ALA A 617 9.85 17.49 27.27
N SER A 618 10.63 18.51 27.62
CA SER A 618 10.88 18.91 29.02
C SER A 618 11.28 17.70 29.88
N LEU A 619 12.35 17.01 29.49
CA LEU A 619 12.83 15.82 30.21
C LEU A 619 13.26 16.17 31.63
N VAL A 620 13.02 15.26 32.56
CA VAL A 620 13.51 15.35 33.94
C VAL A 620 14.51 14.24 34.27
N ALA A 621 15.33 14.48 35.30
CA ALA A 621 16.32 13.51 35.74
C ALA A 621 15.66 12.18 36.14
N GLY A 622 16.25 11.06 35.70
CA GLY A 622 15.75 9.71 35.93
C GLY A 622 14.76 9.20 34.87
N GLU A 623 14.27 10.03 33.95
CA GLU A 623 13.37 9.57 32.89
C GLU A 623 14.06 8.64 31.89
N SER A 624 13.25 7.75 31.33
CA SER A 624 13.60 6.92 30.18
C SER A 624 12.99 7.50 28.91
N MET A 625 13.82 7.70 27.89
CA MET A 625 13.43 8.26 26.59
C MET A 625 13.76 7.31 25.44
N VAL A 626 12.90 7.29 24.42
CA VAL A 626 13.16 6.62 23.14
C VAL A 626 13.16 7.66 22.04
N ASP A 627 14.20 7.69 21.23
CA ASP A 627 14.31 8.52 20.05
C ASP A 627 14.20 7.67 18.78
N LEU A 628 13.17 7.97 17.98
CA LEU A 628 12.81 7.22 16.79
C LEU A 628 13.43 7.83 15.53
N GLY A 629 14.19 7.01 14.81
CA GLY A 629 15.00 7.46 13.68
C GLY A 629 16.19 8.28 14.17
N SER A 630 16.91 7.77 15.17
CA SER A 630 17.92 8.52 15.90
C SER A 630 19.11 8.98 15.06
N GLY A 631 19.31 8.41 13.87
CA GLY A 631 20.43 8.71 13.00
C GLY A 631 21.77 8.55 13.74
N ALA A 632 22.65 9.53 13.61
CA ALA A 632 23.94 9.56 14.30
C ALA A 632 23.84 9.86 15.82
N GLY A 633 22.63 10.05 16.35
CA GLY A 633 22.36 10.07 17.80
C GLY A 633 22.36 11.45 18.47
N ILE A 634 22.25 12.55 17.73
CA ILE A 634 22.33 13.91 18.32
C ILE A 634 21.23 14.16 19.35
N ASP A 635 19.96 13.88 19.04
CA ASP A 635 18.84 14.07 19.96
C ASP A 635 18.97 13.14 21.17
N CYS A 636 19.49 11.92 20.97
CA CYS A 636 19.84 11.01 22.06
C CYS A 636 20.91 11.59 23.01
N PHE A 637 21.96 12.22 22.47
CA PHE A 637 23.03 12.80 23.27
C PHE A 637 22.61 14.10 23.97
N ILE A 638 21.72 14.90 23.38
CA ILE A 638 21.09 16.04 24.05
C ILE A 638 20.26 15.54 25.23
N ALA A 639 19.42 14.52 25.00
CA ALA A 639 18.58 13.92 26.04
C ALA A 639 19.41 13.32 27.19
N ALA A 640 20.55 12.68 26.89
CA ALA A 640 21.43 12.07 27.90
C ALA A 640 21.83 13.05 29.01
N LYS A 641 22.11 14.31 28.66
CA LYS A 641 22.45 15.37 29.63
C LYS A 641 21.25 15.76 30.51
N GLN A 642 20.03 15.71 29.99
CA GLN A 642 18.82 16.11 30.71
C GLN A 642 18.32 15.02 31.66
N VAL A 643 18.35 13.76 31.23
CA VAL A 643 17.90 12.62 32.05
C VAL A 643 18.89 12.22 33.15
N GLY A 644 20.16 12.61 33.01
CA GLY A 644 21.18 12.36 34.04
C GLY A 644 21.59 10.89 34.16
N SER A 645 22.39 10.59 35.20
CA SER A 645 22.97 9.25 35.41
C SER A 645 21.98 8.17 35.83
N GLU A 646 20.80 8.56 36.31
CA GLU A 646 19.73 7.62 36.69
C GLU A 646 18.74 7.37 35.54
N GLY A 647 18.81 8.17 34.48
CA GLY A 647 17.95 8.05 33.31
C GLY A 647 18.50 7.12 32.24
N ARG A 648 17.70 6.89 31.19
CA ARG A 648 18.05 6.02 30.07
C ARG A 648 17.55 6.58 28.74
N VAL A 649 18.36 6.52 27.69
CA VAL A 649 17.98 6.97 26.35
C VAL A 649 18.21 5.85 25.35
N TYR A 650 17.18 5.50 24.58
CA TYR A 650 17.25 4.48 23.54
C TYR A 650 17.16 5.16 22.16
N GLY A 651 18.21 5.05 21.35
CA GLY A 651 18.18 5.49 19.96
C GLY A 651 17.85 4.33 19.02
N ILE A 652 16.79 4.46 18.23
CA ILE A 652 16.34 3.42 17.29
C ILE A 652 16.54 3.91 15.86
N ASP A 653 17.33 3.19 15.07
CA ASP A 653 17.54 3.48 13.64
C ASP A 653 17.60 2.19 12.82
N MET A 654 17.22 2.24 11.55
CA MET A 654 17.23 1.07 10.66
C MET A 654 18.58 0.88 9.95
N THR A 655 19.40 1.92 9.85
CA THR A 655 20.64 1.95 9.05
C THR A 655 21.86 1.54 9.88
N ASP A 656 22.64 0.59 9.39
CA ASP A 656 23.88 0.16 10.07
C ASP A 656 24.92 1.29 10.08
N GLN A 657 24.93 2.13 9.03
CA GLN A 657 25.86 3.24 8.85
C GLN A 657 25.69 4.30 9.94
N MET A 658 24.46 4.79 10.17
CA MET A 658 24.20 5.81 11.20
C MET A 658 24.48 5.28 12.60
N LEU A 659 24.06 4.03 12.88
CA LEU A 659 24.32 3.39 14.16
C LEU A 659 25.81 3.18 14.44
N SER A 660 26.63 2.94 13.41
CA SER A 660 28.09 2.87 13.58
C SER A 660 28.65 4.19 14.10
N VAL A 661 28.29 5.31 13.45
CA VAL A 661 28.73 6.65 13.86
C VAL A 661 28.27 6.97 15.28
N ALA A 662 27.01 6.68 15.60
CA ALA A 662 26.44 6.91 16.93
C ALA A 662 27.21 6.13 18.02
N ARG A 663 27.48 4.83 17.79
CA ARG A 663 28.19 3.96 18.73
C ARG A 663 29.68 4.33 18.88
N GLU A 664 30.32 4.83 17.82
CA GLU A 664 31.70 5.33 17.89
C GLU A 664 31.81 6.62 18.72
N CYS A 665 30.77 7.46 18.69
CA CYS A 665 30.74 8.74 19.41
C CYS A 665 30.26 8.59 20.86
N GLN A 666 29.44 7.58 21.17
CA GLN A 666 28.86 7.34 22.49
C GLN A 666 29.89 7.36 23.65
N PRO A 667 31.05 6.67 23.57
CA PRO A 667 32.04 6.70 24.66
C PRO A 667 32.58 8.10 24.97
N GLN A 668 32.73 8.96 23.95
CA GLN A 668 33.22 10.33 24.12
C GLN A 668 32.20 11.20 24.85
N VAL A 669 30.92 11.02 24.52
CA VAL A 669 29.80 11.68 25.21
C VAL A 669 29.71 11.21 26.66
N ALA A 670 29.84 9.90 26.89
CA ALA A 670 29.80 9.34 28.23
C ALA A 670 30.95 9.85 29.13
N GLU A 671 32.15 10.00 28.56
CA GLU A 671 33.30 10.61 29.25
C GLU A 671 33.04 12.09 29.58
N ALA A 672 32.46 12.84 28.64
CA ALA A 672 32.15 14.27 28.83
C ALA A 672 31.07 14.50 29.91
N LEU A 673 30.08 13.61 29.99
CA LEU A 673 28.99 13.68 30.98
C LEU A 673 29.35 13.03 32.32
N GLY A 674 30.31 12.09 32.34
CA GLY A 674 30.71 11.32 33.51
C GLY A 674 29.86 10.07 33.77
N TYR A 675 28.97 9.71 32.85
CA TYR A 675 28.10 8.53 32.91
C TYR A 675 27.61 8.16 31.49
N ASP A 676 27.20 6.90 31.30
CA ASP A 676 26.64 6.42 30.04
C ASP A 676 25.14 6.13 30.19
N ALA A 677 24.30 7.00 29.62
CA ALA A 677 22.85 6.88 29.66
C ALA A 677 22.25 6.35 28.35
N VAL A 678 23.04 6.16 27.28
CA VAL A 678 22.51 5.94 25.92
C VAL A 678 22.64 4.48 25.48
N GLU A 679 21.69 3.99 24.69
CA GLU A 679 21.74 2.68 24.06
C GLU A 679 21.16 2.73 22.64
N PHE A 680 21.97 2.37 21.64
CA PHE A 680 21.53 2.36 20.24
C PHE A 680 21.13 0.97 19.76
N ARG A 681 19.87 0.79 19.32
CA ARG A 681 19.35 -0.46 18.78
C ARG A 681 18.98 -0.33 17.31
N LYS A 682 19.22 -1.40 16.56
CA LYS A 682 18.73 -1.52 15.19
C LYS A 682 17.27 -1.94 15.21
N GLY A 683 16.42 -1.22 14.50
CA GLY A 683 14.99 -1.53 14.43
C GLY A 683 14.25 -0.68 13.40
N TYR A 684 13.00 -1.06 13.15
CA TYR A 684 12.06 -0.29 12.34
C TYR A 684 11.15 0.53 13.25
N LEU A 685 10.60 1.63 12.74
CA LEU A 685 9.63 2.45 13.48
C LEU A 685 8.34 1.66 13.75
N GLU A 686 7.99 0.76 12.83
CA GLU A 686 6.82 -0.10 12.86
C GLU A 686 7.01 -1.34 13.76
N GLU A 687 8.21 -1.57 14.27
CA GLU A 687 8.56 -2.70 15.14
C GLU A 687 9.71 -2.29 16.07
N ILE A 688 9.38 -1.52 17.11
CA ILE A 688 10.36 -0.96 18.03
C ILE A 688 10.92 -2.10 18.89
N PRO A 689 12.25 -2.34 18.91
CA PRO A 689 12.89 -3.46 19.60
C PRO A 689 13.01 -3.22 21.12
N LEU A 690 11.89 -2.85 21.75
CA LEU A 690 11.72 -2.58 23.18
C LEU A 690 10.46 -3.27 23.69
N GLU A 691 10.45 -3.61 24.98
CA GLU A 691 9.28 -4.17 25.66
C GLU A 691 8.20 -3.10 25.84
N ASP A 692 6.98 -3.54 26.14
CA ASP A 692 5.85 -2.65 26.45
C ASP A 692 6.16 -1.80 27.69
N ALA A 693 5.66 -0.56 27.72
CA ALA A 693 5.83 0.36 28.86
C ALA A 693 7.30 0.54 29.33
N THR A 694 8.23 0.62 28.39
CA THR A 694 9.65 0.84 28.67
C THR A 694 9.99 2.31 28.94
N ALA A 695 9.33 3.25 28.25
CA ALA A 695 9.74 4.64 28.16
C ALA A 695 8.76 5.63 28.81
N ASP A 696 9.27 6.67 29.48
CA ASP A 696 8.45 7.80 29.95
C ASP A 696 8.17 8.79 28.80
N VAL A 697 9.12 8.90 27.87
CA VAL A 697 9.07 9.83 26.73
C VAL A 697 9.44 9.14 25.42
N VAL A 698 8.71 9.45 24.35
CA VAL A 698 9.12 9.11 22.98
C VAL A 698 9.27 10.39 22.17
N THR A 699 10.41 10.54 21.49
CA THR A 699 10.62 11.60 20.49
C THR A 699 10.81 11.03 19.10
N SER A 700 10.52 11.86 18.11
CA SER A 700 10.89 11.61 16.71
C SER A 700 11.12 12.96 16.05
N ASN A 701 12.12 13.04 15.18
CA ASN A 701 12.48 14.27 14.48
C ASN A 701 12.57 14.02 12.96
N CYS A 702 11.50 14.31 12.24
CA CYS A 702 11.42 14.23 10.78
C CYS A 702 11.50 12.83 10.15
N VAL A 703 11.05 11.79 10.85
CA VAL A 703 11.19 10.39 10.39
C VAL A 703 9.86 9.66 10.20
N ILE A 704 8.77 10.02 10.90
CA ILE A 704 7.50 9.30 10.77
C ILE A 704 6.93 9.42 9.35
N ASN A 705 7.08 10.58 8.71
CA ASN A 705 6.71 10.79 7.30
C ASN A 705 7.33 9.73 6.36
N LEU A 706 8.55 9.25 6.63
CA LEU A 706 9.28 8.28 5.81
C LEU A 706 8.73 6.86 5.91
N SER A 707 7.99 6.57 6.99
CA SER A 707 7.43 5.24 7.22
C SER A 707 6.33 4.90 6.21
N PRO A 708 6.32 3.69 5.62
CA PRO A 708 5.22 3.24 4.77
C PRO A 708 3.94 2.94 5.56
N ASP A 709 4.03 2.63 6.86
CA ASP A 709 2.89 2.29 7.72
C ASP A 709 2.91 3.14 9.00
N LYS A 710 2.46 4.38 8.83
CA LYS A 710 2.40 5.40 9.90
C LYS A 710 1.42 5.05 11.03
N PRO A 711 0.20 4.50 10.76
CA PRO A 711 -0.68 4.01 11.82
C PRO A 711 0.00 2.99 12.75
N ARG A 712 0.82 2.09 12.20
CA ARG A 712 1.59 1.14 13.02
C ARG A 712 2.69 1.83 13.82
N VAL A 713 3.36 2.85 13.29
CA VAL A 713 4.32 3.67 14.06
C VAL A 713 3.65 4.31 15.28
N PHE A 714 2.50 4.97 15.11
CA PHE A 714 1.79 5.59 16.24
C PHE A 714 1.39 4.56 17.31
N ARG A 715 1.02 3.35 16.88
CA ARG A 715 0.72 2.25 17.82
C ARG A 715 1.95 1.79 18.58
N GLU A 716 3.08 1.62 17.90
CA GLU A 716 4.32 1.20 18.55
C GLU A 716 4.81 2.25 19.55
N ILE A 717 4.69 3.54 19.23
CA ILE A 717 4.93 4.64 20.18
C ILE A 717 4.04 4.47 21.42
N TRP A 718 2.75 4.21 21.25
CA TRP A 718 1.83 3.98 22.36
C TRP A 718 2.21 2.74 23.18
N ARG A 719 2.65 1.66 22.52
CA ARG A 719 3.03 0.40 23.17
C ARG A 719 4.24 0.59 24.10
N VAL A 720 5.28 1.25 23.63
CA VAL A 720 6.53 1.40 24.40
C VAL A 720 6.44 2.47 25.48
N LEU A 721 5.51 3.41 25.39
CA LEU A 721 5.26 4.39 26.44
C LEU A 721 4.67 3.74 27.69
N LYS A 722 5.14 4.15 28.87
CA LYS A 722 4.49 3.88 30.15
C LYS A 722 3.15 4.61 30.23
N ASP A 723 2.27 4.15 31.12
CA ASP A 723 1.03 4.87 31.41
C ASP A 723 1.34 6.30 31.88
N TYR A 724 0.58 7.28 31.38
CA TYR A 724 0.82 8.73 31.51
C TYR A 724 2.13 9.26 30.90
N GLY A 725 2.90 8.42 30.20
CA GLY A 725 4.04 8.83 29.39
C GLY A 725 3.62 9.73 28.23
N ARG A 726 4.57 10.44 27.63
CA ARG A 726 4.30 11.44 26.58
C ARG A 726 5.09 11.21 25.30
N LEU A 727 4.47 11.46 24.16
CA LEU A 727 5.19 11.63 22.90
C LEU A 727 5.45 13.12 22.64
N VAL A 728 6.58 13.44 22.02
CA VAL A 728 6.84 14.74 21.39
C VAL A 728 7.49 14.52 20.04
N VAL A 729 6.72 14.74 18.97
CA VAL A 729 7.16 14.47 17.60
C VAL A 729 7.22 15.77 16.83
N ALA A 730 8.37 16.04 16.22
CA ALA A 730 8.52 17.06 15.19
C ALA A 730 8.52 16.37 13.82
N ASP A 731 7.62 16.75 12.92
CA ASP A 731 7.56 16.14 11.58
C ASP A 731 7.07 17.12 10.50
N ILE A 732 7.30 16.76 9.23
CA ILE A 732 6.77 17.50 8.09
C ILE A 732 5.34 17.06 7.80
N VAL A 733 4.45 18.05 7.73
CA VAL A 733 3.06 17.88 7.30
C VAL A 733 2.75 18.79 6.11
N SER A 734 1.77 18.39 5.31
CA SER A 734 1.25 19.17 4.20
C SER A 734 -0.06 19.87 4.54
N ASP A 735 -0.40 20.93 3.80
CA ASP A 735 -1.71 21.59 3.91
C ASP A 735 -2.85 20.82 3.21
N HIS A 736 -2.52 19.97 2.24
CA HIS A 736 -3.45 19.07 1.56
C HIS A 736 -2.75 17.76 1.18
N GLU A 737 -3.51 16.75 0.74
CA GLU A 737 -2.94 15.46 0.35
C GLU A 737 -1.83 15.62 -0.69
N VAL A 738 -0.68 15.01 -0.42
CA VAL A 738 0.48 15.09 -1.32
C VAL A 738 0.15 14.43 -2.65
N PRO A 739 0.35 15.12 -3.78
CA PRO A 739 0.03 14.58 -5.09
C PRO A 739 0.69 13.21 -5.35
N PRO A 740 -0.04 12.28 -5.96
CA PRO A 740 0.41 10.93 -6.33
C PRO A 740 1.76 10.85 -7.04
N LYS A 741 1.94 11.72 -8.06
CA LYS A 741 3.20 11.84 -8.81
C LYS A 741 4.40 12.13 -7.90
N MET A 742 4.20 12.93 -6.86
CA MET A 742 5.22 13.22 -5.85
C MET A 742 5.38 12.02 -4.91
N ARG A 743 4.29 11.34 -4.53
CA ARG A 743 4.33 10.11 -3.72
C ARG A 743 5.13 8.97 -4.36
N ALA A 744 5.12 8.88 -5.68
CA ALA A 744 5.84 7.86 -6.45
C ALA A 744 7.33 8.20 -6.68
N ASP A 745 7.75 9.43 -6.42
CA ASP A 745 9.13 9.88 -6.56
C ASP A 745 9.96 9.46 -5.34
N GLY A 746 10.91 8.54 -5.55
CA GLY A 746 11.77 8.00 -4.50
C GLY A 746 12.73 9.04 -3.90
N ARG A 747 13.11 10.08 -4.65
CA ARG A 747 13.94 11.17 -4.15
C ARG A 747 13.12 12.09 -3.26
N LEU A 748 11.93 12.51 -3.71
CA LEU A 748 11.04 13.33 -2.87
C LEU A 748 10.61 12.59 -1.60
N TRP A 749 10.59 11.25 -1.63
CA TRP A 749 10.40 10.42 -0.46
C TRP A 749 11.55 10.53 0.54
N GLY A 750 12.80 10.42 0.08
CA GLY A 750 13.98 10.66 0.91
C GLY A 750 14.09 12.11 1.42
N GLU A 751 13.47 13.07 0.74
CA GLU A 751 13.43 14.48 1.15
C GLU A 751 12.29 14.84 2.13
N CYS A 752 11.65 13.85 2.75
CA CYS A 752 10.52 14.01 3.68
C CYS A 752 9.28 14.71 3.11
N ILE A 753 9.11 14.72 1.79
CA ILE A 753 7.97 15.37 1.10
C ILE A 753 6.89 14.34 0.82
N SER A 754 7.23 13.30 0.06
CA SER A 754 6.26 12.34 -0.49
C SER A 754 5.47 11.61 0.58
N GLY A 755 6.13 11.35 1.70
CA GLY A 755 5.53 10.65 2.83
C GLY A 755 4.75 11.56 3.79
N ALA A 756 4.71 12.88 3.60
CA ALA A 756 4.08 13.78 4.56
C ALA A 756 2.56 13.56 4.65
N LEU A 757 2.05 13.48 5.88
CA LEU A 757 0.60 13.50 6.14
C LEU A 757 0.09 14.94 6.11
N THR A 758 -1.22 15.12 5.90
CA THR A 758 -1.84 16.39 6.26
C THR A 758 -1.79 16.56 7.78
N GLU A 759 -1.74 17.81 8.26
CA GLU A 759 -1.76 18.09 9.71
C GLU A 759 -2.96 17.41 10.40
N GLU A 760 -4.12 17.45 9.74
CA GLU A 760 -5.34 16.80 10.25
C GLU A 760 -5.19 15.28 10.35
N ALA A 761 -4.67 14.63 9.30
CA ALA A 761 -4.45 13.18 9.31
C ALA A 761 -3.40 12.76 10.34
N PHE A 762 -2.38 13.59 10.56
CA PHE A 762 -1.36 13.36 11.59
C PHE A 762 -1.96 13.38 13.00
N LEU A 763 -2.76 14.41 13.34
CA LEU A 763 -3.42 14.51 14.64
C LEU A 763 -4.45 13.39 14.85
N ALA A 764 -5.29 13.12 13.85
CA ALA A 764 -6.27 12.04 13.92
C ALA A 764 -5.60 10.65 14.06
N GLY A 765 -4.42 10.46 13.48
CA GLY A 765 -3.61 9.25 13.65
C GLY A 765 -3.18 9.02 15.10
N LEU A 766 -2.78 10.08 15.81
CA LEU A 766 -2.45 10.02 17.24
C LEU A 766 -3.67 9.71 18.10
N GLU A 767 -4.80 10.39 17.83
CA GLU A 767 -6.06 10.12 18.54
C GLU A 767 -6.53 8.67 18.32
N LYS A 768 -6.45 8.16 17.08
CA LYS A 768 -6.79 6.77 16.73
C LYS A 768 -5.89 5.77 17.46
N ALA A 769 -4.60 6.09 17.62
CA ALA A 769 -3.66 5.27 18.39
C ALA A 769 -3.91 5.30 19.91
N GLY A 770 -4.75 6.22 20.40
CA GLY A 770 -5.18 6.29 21.80
C GLY A 770 -4.44 7.31 22.64
N PHE A 771 -3.85 8.33 22.03
CA PHE A 771 -3.27 9.47 22.76
C PHE A 771 -4.35 10.48 23.16
N TYR A 772 -4.22 11.05 24.36
CA TYR A 772 -5.04 12.16 24.86
C TYR A 772 -4.18 13.41 25.05
N GLY A 773 -4.82 14.58 25.21
CA GLY A 773 -4.10 15.84 25.41
C GLY A 773 -3.26 16.24 24.19
N VAL A 774 -3.73 15.90 22.99
CA VAL A 774 -3.00 16.14 21.74
C VAL A 774 -2.91 17.64 21.50
N SER A 775 -1.69 18.16 21.38
CA SER A 775 -1.43 19.59 21.28
C SER A 775 -0.34 19.90 20.25
N VAL A 776 -0.62 20.87 19.37
CA VAL A 776 0.39 21.44 18.45
C VAL A 776 1.17 22.51 19.20
N LEU A 777 2.45 22.27 19.45
CA LEU A 777 3.35 23.16 20.19
C LEU A 777 3.96 24.24 19.29
N THR A 778 4.36 23.86 18.08
CA THR A 778 4.94 24.77 17.09
C THR A 778 4.47 24.40 15.70
N LYS A 779 4.26 25.41 14.84
CA LYS A 779 4.01 25.24 13.41
C LYS A 779 4.82 26.28 12.64
N SER A 780 5.66 25.83 11.73
CA SER A 780 6.54 26.71 10.94
C SER A 780 6.48 26.31 9.48
N PHE A 781 6.27 27.29 8.59
CA PHE A 781 6.34 27.05 7.15
C PHE A 781 7.76 26.62 6.76
N TRP A 782 7.87 25.58 5.95
CA TRP A 782 9.15 25.07 5.46
C TRP A 782 9.38 25.45 4.00
N ARG A 783 8.62 24.86 3.08
CA ARG A 783 8.71 25.11 1.63
C ARG A 783 7.41 24.79 0.91
N GLU A 784 7.34 25.23 -0.35
CA GLU A 784 6.28 24.87 -1.29
C GLU A 784 6.89 24.06 -2.43
N VAL A 785 6.28 22.92 -2.77
CA VAL A 785 6.73 22.01 -3.84
C VAL A 785 5.51 21.70 -4.70
N GLU A 786 5.60 22.03 -6.00
CA GLU A 786 4.54 21.83 -6.99
C GLU A 786 3.15 22.36 -6.56
N GLY A 787 3.10 23.44 -5.78
CA GLY A 787 1.85 24.05 -5.28
C GLY A 787 1.34 23.48 -3.96
N CYS A 788 2.02 22.48 -3.39
CA CYS A 788 1.76 21.92 -2.07
C CYS A 788 2.64 22.57 -1.01
N LYS A 789 2.05 23.04 0.10
CA LYS A 789 2.77 23.74 1.17
C LYS A 789 3.07 22.80 2.31
N PHE A 790 4.33 22.77 2.70
CA PHE A 790 4.83 21.92 3.77
C PHE A 790 5.20 22.75 4.99
N TYR A 791 4.88 22.21 6.16
CA TYR A 791 5.09 22.82 7.47
C TYR A 791 5.83 21.82 8.36
N SER A 792 6.78 22.32 9.14
CA SER A 792 7.28 21.58 10.30
C SER A 792 6.32 21.83 11.47
N VAL A 793 5.77 20.75 12.02
CA VAL A 793 4.90 20.79 13.19
C VAL A 793 5.52 19.99 14.33
N THR A 794 5.48 20.53 15.54
CA THR A 794 5.80 19.78 16.76
C THR A 794 4.51 19.50 17.49
N VAL A 795 4.21 18.22 17.73
CA VAL A 795 2.99 17.75 18.39
C VAL A 795 3.36 16.97 19.63
N ARG A 796 2.56 17.12 20.68
CA ARG A 796 2.65 16.36 21.92
C ARG A 796 1.33 15.65 22.21
N GLY A 797 1.41 14.45 22.75
CA GLY A 797 0.26 13.70 23.26
C GLY A 797 0.66 12.77 24.42
N TYR A 798 -0.30 12.31 25.19
CA TYR A 798 -0.09 11.52 26.41
C TYR A 798 -0.78 10.16 26.30
N LYS A 799 -0.15 9.12 26.86
CA LYS A 799 -0.72 7.77 26.93
C LYS A 799 -1.62 7.64 28.15
N PHE A 800 -2.78 7.02 27.98
CA PHE A 800 -3.59 6.51 29.07
C PHE A 800 -3.93 5.04 28.78
N GLU A 801 -3.58 4.14 29.70
CA GLU A 801 -3.88 2.72 29.62
C GLU A 801 -4.95 2.32 30.63
N LYS A 802 -6.14 2.01 30.11
CA LYS A 802 -7.26 1.50 30.89
C LYS A 802 -6.96 0.14 31.49
N THR A 803 -6.99 0.06 32.83
CA THR A 803 -6.74 -1.18 33.58
C THR A 803 -8.02 -1.95 33.94
N ALA A 804 -9.19 -1.29 33.98
CA ALA A 804 -10.49 -1.89 34.30
C ALA A 804 -11.62 -1.24 33.48
N GLY A 805 -12.86 -1.74 33.55
CA GLY A 805 -14.00 -1.10 32.88
C GLY A 805 -14.27 0.32 33.41
N CYS A 806 -14.61 1.25 32.52
CA CYS A 806 -15.05 2.62 32.84
C CYS A 806 -16.37 2.53 33.59
N ARG A 807 -16.42 3.08 34.81
CA ARG A 807 -17.61 3.06 35.66
C ARG A 807 -17.96 4.46 36.09
N PHE A 808 -19.25 4.76 36.12
CA PHE A 808 -19.78 5.95 36.78
C PHE A 808 -19.97 5.60 38.25
N VAL A 809 -19.09 6.16 39.09
CA VAL A 809 -19.11 5.94 40.55
C VAL A 809 -19.61 7.18 41.30
N GLY A 810 -20.24 8.13 40.58
CA GLY A 810 -20.71 9.41 41.14
C GLY A 810 -19.64 10.49 41.21
N GLN A 811 -18.60 10.42 40.37
CA GLN A 811 -17.57 11.46 40.23
C GLN A 811 -18.00 12.53 39.22
N TYR A 812 -17.64 13.78 39.51
CA TYR A 812 -17.90 14.93 38.63
C TYR A 812 -16.60 15.68 38.38
N ALA A 813 -16.44 16.19 37.16
CA ALA A 813 -15.37 17.10 36.79
C ALA A 813 -15.93 18.52 36.63
N VAL A 814 -15.25 19.50 37.24
CA VAL A 814 -15.54 20.93 37.10
C VAL A 814 -14.39 21.58 36.35
N TYR A 815 -14.66 22.09 35.15
CA TYR A 815 -13.65 22.82 34.39
C TYR A 815 -13.44 24.22 34.97
N LEU A 816 -12.20 24.57 35.31
CA LEU A 816 -11.87 25.81 36.02
C LEU A 816 -11.68 27.01 35.07
N GLY A 817 -11.42 26.77 33.78
CA GLY A 817 -11.16 27.81 32.78
C GLY A 817 -9.72 27.79 32.28
N PRO A 818 -9.30 28.79 31.47
CA PRO A 818 -9.92 30.11 31.30
C PRO A 818 -11.05 30.19 30.25
N GLN A 819 -11.13 29.24 29.32
CA GLN A 819 -12.15 29.21 28.25
C GLN A 819 -13.56 29.08 28.83
N LYS A 820 -14.59 29.45 28.05
CA LYS A 820 -16.00 29.34 28.49
C LYS A 820 -16.47 27.90 28.63
N ALA A 821 -15.95 27.02 27.79
CA ALA A 821 -16.11 25.58 27.84
C ALA A 821 -14.94 24.95 27.09
N VAL A 822 -14.68 23.67 27.36
CA VAL A 822 -13.74 22.83 26.60
C VAL A 822 -14.40 21.52 26.24
N VAL A 823 -13.91 20.88 25.19
CA VAL A 823 -14.31 19.54 24.78
C VAL A 823 -13.03 18.70 24.80
N ASP A 824 -13.04 17.60 25.54
CA ASP A 824 -11.93 16.63 25.48
C ASP A 824 -12.00 15.82 24.19
N GLU A 825 -10.99 15.01 23.87
CA GLU A 825 -11.01 14.30 22.60
C GLU A 825 -12.10 13.18 22.60
N GLU A 826 -12.65 12.79 23.76
CA GLU A 826 -13.79 11.87 23.96
C GLU A 826 -15.15 12.54 23.81
N GLY A 827 -15.18 13.87 23.66
CA GLY A 827 -16.37 14.63 23.32
C GLY A 827 -17.17 15.09 24.50
N HIS A 828 -16.62 14.93 25.71
CA HIS A 828 -17.21 15.47 26.90
C HIS A 828 -17.08 16.99 26.86
N LEU A 829 -18.22 17.67 26.80
CA LEU A 829 -18.29 19.11 26.96
C LEU A 829 -18.22 19.46 28.44
N PHE A 830 -17.23 20.27 28.81
CA PHE A 830 -17.06 20.80 30.15
C PHE A 830 -17.24 22.32 30.15
N PRO A 831 -18.44 22.84 30.48
CA PRO A 831 -18.64 24.25 30.71
C PRO A 831 -17.86 24.71 31.94
N ARG A 832 -17.33 25.94 31.88
CA ARG A 832 -16.55 26.50 32.99
C ARG A 832 -17.43 26.66 34.24
N GLY A 833 -17.00 26.05 35.34
CA GLY A 833 -17.65 26.13 36.65
C GLY A 833 -18.89 25.24 36.83
N GLU A 834 -19.23 24.42 35.84
CA GLU A 834 -20.32 23.46 35.92
C GLU A 834 -19.79 22.05 36.20
N ALA A 835 -20.46 21.31 37.10
CA ALA A 835 -20.11 19.94 37.42
C ALA A 835 -20.69 18.98 36.38
N VAL A 836 -19.82 18.27 35.67
CA VAL A 836 -20.18 17.27 34.66
C VAL A 836 -19.85 15.89 35.21
N GLU A 837 -20.81 14.96 35.21
CA GLU A 837 -20.55 13.60 35.68
C GLU A 837 -19.58 12.89 34.74
N VAL A 838 -18.54 12.27 35.31
CA VAL A 838 -17.48 11.59 34.56
C VAL A 838 -17.28 10.18 35.09
N CYS A 839 -16.80 9.28 34.22
CA CYS A 839 -16.41 7.95 34.66
C CYS A 839 -14.98 7.95 35.23
N THR A 840 -14.62 6.83 35.86
CA THR A 840 -13.29 6.62 36.45
C THR A 840 -12.13 6.91 35.50
N ASP A 841 -12.26 6.57 34.21
CA ASP A 841 -11.19 6.74 33.21
C ASP A 841 -11.03 8.22 32.83
N THR A 842 -12.15 8.92 32.60
CA THR A 842 -12.17 10.35 32.31
C THR A 842 -11.64 11.15 33.50
N ALA A 843 -12.08 10.82 34.72
CA ALA A 843 -11.57 11.45 35.95
C ALA A 843 -10.05 11.26 36.10
N ALA A 844 -9.54 10.05 35.80
CA ALA A 844 -8.10 9.77 35.84
C ALA A 844 -7.33 10.64 34.85
N LYS A 845 -7.74 10.69 33.57
CA LYS A 845 -7.08 11.54 32.56
C LYS A 845 -7.10 13.01 32.93
N LEU A 846 -8.25 13.54 33.37
CA LEU A 846 -8.40 14.95 33.75
C LEU A 846 -7.57 15.32 35.01
N SER A 847 -7.22 14.34 35.83
CA SER A 847 -6.37 14.52 37.01
C SER A 847 -4.87 14.51 36.70
N HIS A 848 -4.47 14.14 35.48
CA HIS A 848 -3.06 14.02 35.07
C HIS A 848 -2.70 15.01 33.98
N ALA A 849 -1.40 15.15 33.68
CA ALA A 849 -0.94 15.99 32.59
C ALA A 849 -1.61 15.58 31.25
N PRO A 850 -1.97 16.52 30.37
CA PRO A 850 -1.74 17.96 30.49
C PRO A 850 -2.89 18.72 31.19
N TYR A 851 -3.91 18.02 31.69
CA TYR A 851 -5.12 18.64 32.23
C TYR A 851 -5.06 18.92 33.73
N ALA A 852 -4.11 18.32 34.44
CA ALA A 852 -3.87 18.58 35.86
C ALA A 852 -3.90 20.09 36.15
N GLY A 853 -4.69 20.50 37.15
CA GLY A 853 -4.91 21.90 37.52
C GLY A 853 -5.95 22.66 36.68
N SER A 854 -6.40 22.12 35.54
CA SER A 854 -7.49 22.72 34.73
C SER A 854 -8.88 22.23 35.14
N PHE A 855 -8.95 21.11 35.86
CA PHE A 855 -10.19 20.49 36.33
C PHE A 855 -10.12 20.21 37.84
N ALA A 856 -11.24 20.37 38.53
CA ALA A 856 -11.46 19.83 39.87
C ALA A 856 -12.34 18.59 39.78
N ILE A 857 -11.89 17.47 40.37
CA ILE A 857 -12.68 16.24 40.46
C ILE A 857 -13.34 16.18 41.84
N VAL A 858 -14.66 15.99 41.89
CA VAL A 858 -15.46 15.99 43.12
C VAL A 858 -16.38 14.77 43.22
N ASP A 859 -16.65 14.31 44.44
CA ASP A 859 -17.60 13.24 44.72
C ASP A 859 -19.02 13.80 44.93
N GLY A 860 -19.93 13.40 44.05
CA GLY A 860 -21.33 13.82 44.05
C GLY A 860 -21.58 15.23 43.46
N PRO A 861 -22.81 15.52 43.00
CA PRO A 861 -23.13 16.76 42.28
C PRO A 861 -23.08 18.03 43.15
N THR A 862 -23.01 17.89 44.48
CA THR A 862 -23.01 18.99 45.46
C THR A 862 -21.70 19.13 46.23
N GLY A 863 -20.65 18.38 45.86
CA GLY A 863 -19.29 18.55 46.41
C GLY A 863 -19.18 18.34 47.92
N SER A 864 -19.33 17.11 48.42
CA SER A 864 -19.07 16.82 49.85
C SER A 864 -17.63 16.39 50.16
N GLY A 865 -16.70 16.57 49.22
CA GLY A 865 -15.27 16.37 49.44
C GLY A 865 -14.46 17.11 48.37
N ASP A 866 -13.65 18.08 48.79
CA ASP A 866 -12.64 18.71 47.94
C ASP A 866 -11.50 17.72 47.72
N VAL A 867 -11.28 17.29 46.48
CA VAL A 867 -10.00 16.70 46.06
C VAL A 867 -9.31 17.74 45.20
N THR A 868 -8.62 18.67 45.86
CA THR A 868 -7.69 19.58 45.17
C THR A 868 -6.56 18.75 44.57
N ALA A 869 -6.30 18.88 43.26
CA ALA A 869 -5.04 18.47 42.67
C ALA A 869 -3.92 19.21 43.40
N SER A 870 -3.12 18.50 44.19
CA SER A 870 -1.98 19.08 44.88
C SER A 870 -0.92 19.49 43.85
N ASP A 871 -0.58 20.78 43.85
CA ASP A 871 0.69 21.26 43.31
C ASP A 871 1.81 20.71 44.21
N ASP A 872 2.36 19.53 43.90
CA ASP A 872 3.59 19.07 44.53
C ASP A 872 4.77 19.85 43.94
N ASP A 873 4.96 21.07 44.47
CA ASP A 873 6.25 21.77 44.43
C ASP A 873 6.52 22.60 45.71
N ALA A 874 5.99 22.14 46.85
CA ALA A 874 6.30 22.74 48.14
C ALA A 874 6.60 21.67 49.21
N GLY A 875 7.88 21.62 49.59
CA GLY A 875 8.44 20.69 50.56
C GLY A 875 7.60 20.50 51.83
N CYS A 876 7.43 19.22 52.17
CA CYS A 876 6.79 18.70 53.36
C CYS A 876 7.35 19.34 54.65
N GLY A 877 6.50 20.09 55.36
CA GLY A 877 6.74 20.58 56.72
C GLY A 877 5.52 20.30 57.59
N CYS A 878 5.50 19.14 58.22
CA CYS A 878 4.40 18.66 59.05
C CYS A 878 4.22 19.51 60.33
N GLY A 879 3.00 19.94 60.62
CA GLY A 879 2.57 20.42 61.93
C GLY A 879 1.14 19.92 62.23
N PRO A 880 0.87 19.33 63.40
CA PRO A 880 -0.45 18.81 63.73
C PRO A 880 -1.24 19.91 64.45
N GLU A 881 -2.06 20.66 63.72
CA GLU A 881 -3.22 21.42 64.22
C GLU A 881 -3.79 22.28 63.08
N CYS A 882 -4.89 21.85 62.47
CA CYS A 882 -6.01 22.74 62.16
C CYS A 882 -7.21 21.94 61.60
N CYS A 883 -8.37 22.31 62.14
CA CYS A 883 -9.70 21.74 61.96
C CYS A 883 -10.29 21.89 60.56
#